data_AF-A0A0D7NGM7-F1
#
_entry.id   AF-A0A0D7NGM7-F1
#
_cell.length_a   1.000
_cell.length_b   1.000
_cell.length_c   1.000
_cell.angle_alpha   90.00
_cell.angle_beta   90.00
_cell.angle_gamma   90.00
#
_symmetry.space_group_name_H-M   'P 1'
#
loop_
_entity.id
_entity.type
_entity.pdbx_description
1 polymer ?
#
loop_
_entity_poly.entity_id
_entity_poly.type
_entity_poly.pdbx_seq_one_letter_code
_entity_poly.pdbx_strand_id
1 'polypeptide(L)'
;MNAPFKPTNDAATDFVRRHIGPSPRDVNAMLETVGAASLQVLMSETLPSSIRQQAPLDLGRALSETEALAHMDALAAQNQVFTSLIGQGYSGTILPAVIQRNILENPAWYTAYTPYQPEISQGRLEALFNFQTMICDLTGLDVANASLLDEATAAAEAMALAERHSQVKATAFFVDKEVHPQTLAVMRTRAEPLGWTLVVGDPLTDLDNTDVLGALLQYPATSGAVRDLRPAIASLRAKGALAIVAADLLALTLITSPGELGADIAVGSAQRFGVPMGYGGPHAAYMAVRDTLKRSLPGRIVGLSVDSRGAPAYRLALQTREQHIRREKATSNICTAQVLLAVIASMYAVYHGPEGLTHIARGVHRRAAVLAAGLRKLGFAPTSEAFFDTVTVDAGARQNELIARALAERINLRIGETTLGIAVDETTTSETVEAVWRVFGGKLSYADIEAGAHEALPKDLKRTSAFLTHPVFNTHRSETELLRYMRKLSDRDLALDRAMIPLGSCTMKLNATTEMIPLTWPAFGNLHPFAPADQAKGYHALFKRLEQWLCDITGYDAISLQPNSGAQGEYAGLLAIRGYHVARGEPHRKVCLIPSSAHGTNPASAAMVGMDVVVVACDARGDVDVNDLRTKAEKHSANLAAVMITYPSTHGVFEEHIREICDLVHANGGQVYLDGANMNAQVGLSRPGDYGADVSHLNLHKTFCIPHGGGGPGMGPIGVRAHLALYLPGHPATDSEIPHPVGPVSAAPFGSASILTISYIYILMMGGEGLTRATEVAILNANYIADRLQPHFPVLYRNAKGRVAHECIVDPRALKTTSGVTVDDIAKRLIDYGFHAPTMSFPVAGTLMIEPTESESKAEIDRFCDAMIAIRNEITEVENGRWKIEASPLRHAPHTVHDIADDGWNRAYTRAEGCFPAGSSRNDKYWSPVGRVDNVYGDRNLVCSCPPIEDYAQAAE
;
A
#
# COMPACT_ATOMS: atom_id res chain seq x y z
N MET A 1 39.78 -33.01 35.00
CA MET A 1 39.81 -31.81 34.16
C MET A 1 38.56 -31.83 33.31
N ASN A 2 37.52 -31.10 33.71
CA ASN A 2 36.31 -30.98 32.91
C ASN A 2 36.63 -30.02 31.76
N ALA A 3 36.56 -30.52 30.52
CA ALA A 3 36.61 -29.66 29.35
C ALA A 3 35.50 -28.60 29.49
N PRO A 4 35.78 -27.30 29.25
CA PRO A 4 34.73 -26.30 29.25
C PRO A 4 33.69 -26.70 28.20
N PHE A 5 32.41 -26.72 28.60
CA PHE A 5 31.30 -26.83 27.66
C PHE A 5 31.47 -25.72 26.62
N LYS A 6 31.69 -26.08 25.35
CA LYS A 6 31.53 -25.12 24.26
C LYS A 6 30.09 -24.59 24.36
N PRO A 7 29.87 -23.27 24.37
CA PRO A 7 28.52 -22.75 24.20
C PRO A 7 27.98 -23.31 22.89
N THR A 8 26.90 -24.07 22.97
CA THR A 8 26.15 -24.49 21.78
C THR A 8 25.39 -23.26 21.29
N ASN A 9 26.07 -22.39 20.52
CA ASN A 9 25.38 -21.61 19.49
C ASN A 9 24.93 -22.62 18.44
N ASP A 10 23.83 -23.32 18.73
CA ASP A 10 23.30 -24.28 17.79
C ASP A 10 22.63 -23.49 16.67
N ALA A 11 23.34 -23.42 15.53
CA ALA A 11 22.86 -22.76 14.32
C ALA A 11 21.43 -23.18 13.98
N ALA A 12 20.99 -24.39 14.36
CA ALA A 12 19.63 -24.88 14.12
C ALA A 12 18.48 -24.05 14.78
N THR A 13 18.78 -23.15 15.72
CA THR A 13 17.77 -22.40 16.49
C THR A 13 17.77 -20.88 16.30
N ASP A 14 18.65 -20.34 15.45
CA ASP A 14 18.67 -18.90 15.17
C ASP A 14 17.56 -18.48 14.17
N PHE A 15 17.24 -17.19 14.15
CA PHE A 15 16.21 -16.65 13.26
C PHE A 15 16.62 -16.75 11.77
N VAL A 16 17.91 -16.62 11.45
CA VAL A 16 18.42 -16.73 10.07
C VAL A 16 18.07 -18.09 9.47
N ARG A 17 18.15 -19.17 10.25
CA ARG A 17 17.76 -20.53 9.87
C ARG A 17 16.25 -20.76 9.81
N ARG A 18 15.43 -19.87 10.36
CA ARG A 18 13.96 -19.84 10.18
C ARG A 18 13.55 -19.02 8.97
N HIS A 19 14.24 -17.91 8.72
CA HIS A 19 13.97 -16.99 7.62
C HIS A 19 14.42 -17.54 6.27
N ILE A 20 15.56 -18.23 6.22
CA ILE A 20 16.14 -18.80 5.01
C ILE A 20 15.71 -20.27 4.85
N GLY A 21 14.95 -20.54 3.81
CA GLY A 21 14.34 -21.85 3.55
C GLY A 21 15.37 -22.98 3.32
N PRO A 22 16.31 -22.84 2.38
CA PRO A 22 17.26 -23.90 2.07
C PRO A 22 18.17 -24.24 3.26
N SER A 23 18.32 -25.52 3.56
CA SER A 23 19.32 -25.99 4.51
C SER A 23 20.75 -25.86 3.96
N PRO A 24 21.80 -25.91 4.79
CA PRO A 24 23.17 -25.91 4.28
C PRO A 24 23.43 -27.05 3.28
N ARG A 25 22.76 -28.20 3.46
CA ARG A 25 22.80 -29.32 2.51
C ARG A 25 22.11 -28.96 1.19
N ASP A 26 20.95 -28.32 1.25
CA ASP A 26 20.22 -27.89 0.05
C ASP A 26 21.01 -26.84 -0.73
N VAL A 27 21.60 -25.86 -0.03
CA VAL A 27 22.48 -24.86 -0.63
C VAL A 27 23.60 -25.52 -1.43
N ASN A 28 24.29 -26.51 -0.86
CA ASN A 28 25.34 -27.24 -1.58
C ASN A 28 24.80 -27.99 -2.81
N ALA A 29 23.66 -28.67 -2.70
CA ALA A 29 23.05 -29.38 -3.83
C ALA A 29 22.57 -28.42 -4.95
N MET A 30 22.07 -27.25 -4.58
CA MET A 30 21.66 -26.21 -5.53
C MET A 30 22.88 -25.62 -6.23
N LEU A 31 23.96 -25.36 -5.50
CA LEU A 31 25.24 -24.90 -6.07
C LEU A 31 25.82 -25.90 -7.09
N GLU A 32 25.75 -27.20 -6.81
CA GLU A 32 26.15 -28.25 -7.76
C GLU A 32 25.35 -28.18 -9.06
N THR A 33 24.03 -27.96 -8.97
CA THR A 33 23.15 -27.83 -10.14
C THR A 33 23.46 -26.56 -10.94
N VAL A 34 23.70 -25.46 -10.24
CA VAL A 34 24.07 -24.16 -10.81
C VAL A 34 25.52 -24.17 -11.36
N GLY A 35 26.33 -25.16 -10.99
CA GLY A 35 27.72 -25.29 -11.40
C GLY A 35 28.66 -24.27 -10.74
N ALA A 36 28.34 -23.81 -9.53
CA ALA A 36 29.18 -22.91 -8.74
C ALA A 36 29.81 -23.63 -7.54
N ALA A 37 31.10 -23.40 -7.26
CA ALA A 37 31.82 -24.10 -6.19
C ALA A 37 31.43 -23.63 -4.77
N SER A 38 30.92 -22.41 -4.64
CA SER A 38 30.44 -21.82 -3.39
C SER A 38 29.53 -20.63 -3.67
N LEU A 39 28.80 -20.16 -2.65
CA LEU A 39 28.03 -18.91 -2.75
C LEU A 39 28.92 -17.72 -3.08
N GLN A 40 30.12 -17.63 -2.52
CA GLN A 40 31.08 -16.57 -2.85
C GLN A 40 31.46 -16.57 -4.33
N VAL A 41 31.68 -17.76 -4.92
CA VAL A 41 31.95 -17.88 -6.36
C VAL A 41 30.73 -17.45 -7.17
N LEU A 42 29.52 -17.89 -6.80
CA LEU A 42 28.28 -17.47 -7.46
C LEU A 42 28.09 -15.94 -7.42
N MET A 43 28.26 -15.31 -6.26
CA MET A 43 28.19 -13.84 -6.13
C MET A 43 29.25 -13.19 -7.02
N SER A 44 30.44 -13.81 -7.10
CA SER A 44 31.53 -13.30 -7.92
C SER A 44 31.31 -13.38 -9.43
N GLU A 45 30.43 -14.28 -9.86
CA GLU A 45 30.00 -14.42 -11.25
C GLU A 45 28.75 -13.58 -11.55
N THR A 46 28.01 -13.18 -10.52
CA THR A 46 26.71 -12.50 -10.65
C THR A 46 26.82 -10.98 -10.60
N LEU A 47 27.48 -10.42 -9.58
CA LEU A 47 27.61 -8.97 -9.38
C LEU A 47 28.93 -8.44 -9.97
N PRO A 48 28.94 -7.31 -10.70
CA PRO A 48 30.18 -6.67 -11.16
C PRO A 48 31.14 -6.36 -10.01
N SER A 49 32.44 -6.62 -10.18
CA SER A 49 33.43 -6.38 -9.12
C SER A 49 33.54 -4.90 -8.72
N SER A 50 33.19 -3.99 -9.63
CA SER A 50 33.26 -2.54 -9.45
C SER A 50 32.27 -1.99 -8.40
N ILE A 51 31.22 -2.72 -8.07
CA ILE A 51 30.16 -2.26 -7.14
C ILE A 51 30.11 -3.04 -5.83
N ARG A 52 30.93 -4.09 -5.69
CA ARG A 52 30.90 -4.94 -4.50
C ARG A 52 31.37 -4.17 -3.29
N GLN A 53 30.60 -4.28 -2.22
CA GLN A 53 30.98 -3.79 -0.91
C GLN A 53 32.26 -4.52 -0.45
N GLN A 54 33.24 -3.75 0.03
CA GLN A 54 34.53 -4.29 0.44
C GLN A 54 34.54 -4.78 1.89
N ALA A 55 33.84 -4.06 2.77
CA ALA A 55 33.70 -4.41 4.18
C ALA A 55 32.36 -5.13 4.40
N PRO A 56 32.28 -6.14 5.28
CA PRO A 56 30.99 -6.72 5.68
C PRO A 56 30.03 -5.66 6.23
N LEU A 57 28.74 -5.88 6.03
CA LEU A 57 27.69 -5.06 6.66
C LEU A 57 27.71 -5.30 8.18
N ASP A 58 27.94 -4.25 8.97
CA ASP A 58 27.94 -4.33 10.43
C ASP A 58 26.79 -3.51 11.00
N LEU A 59 25.77 -4.21 11.49
CA LEU A 59 24.61 -3.62 12.19
C LEU A 59 24.58 -4.03 13.67
N GLY A 60 25.68 -4.59 14.18
CA GLY A 60 25.76 -5.23 15.49
C GLY A 60 25.32 -6.70 15.51
N ARG A 61 25.30 -7.27 16.71
CA ARG A 61 24.96 -8.68 16.95
C ARG A 61 23.48 -8.94 16.64
N ALA A 62 23.21 -9.99 15.84
CA ALA A 62 21.87 -10.54 15.66
C ALA A 62 21.27 -11.00 17.01
N LEU A 63 20.02 -10.62 17.26
CA LEU A 63 19.26 -11.04 18.43
C LEU A 63 18.49 -12.33 18.13
N SER A 64 18.34 -13.18 19.15
CA SER A 64 17.33 -14.24 19.08
C SER A 64 15.92 -13.63 19.05
N GLU A 65 14.92 -14.40 18.59
CA GLU A 65 13.53 -13.95 18.55
C GLU A 65 13.03 -13.44 19.92
N THR A 66 13.41 -14.13 21.01
CA THR A 66 13.06 -13.74 22.37
C THR A 66 13.75 -12.45 22.82
N GLU A 67 15.04 -12.29 22.52
CA GLU A 67 15.78 -11.05 22.82
C GLU A 67 15.22 -9.86 22.03
N ALA A 68 14.83 -10.09 20.77
CA ALA A 68 14.26 -9.06 19.91
C ALA A 68 12.91 -8.56 20.43
N LEU A 69 12.02 -9.46 20.88
CA LEU A 69 10.75 -9.06 21.50
C LEU A 69 10.97 -8.31 22.82
N ALA A 70 11.88 -8.76 23.68
CA ALA A 70 12.22 -8.04 24.91
C ALA A 70 12.79 -6.64 24.64
N HIS A 71 13.57 -6.48 23.56
CA HIS A 71 14.03 -5.18 23.09
C HIS A 71 12.87 -4.30 22.61
N MET A 72 11.93 -4.87 21.86
CA MET A 72 10.73 -4.16 21.43
C MET A 72 9.87 -3.72 22.64
N ASP A 73 9.72 -4.56 23.66
CA ASP A 73 9.00 -4.19 24.90
C ASP A 73 9.68 -3.00 25.60
N ALA A 74 11.01 -2.98 25.63
CA ALA A 74 11.76 -1.86 26.20
C ALA A 74 11.58 -0.54 25.42
N LEU A 75 11.38 -0.61 24.10
CA LEU A 75 11.00 0.57 23.30
C LEU A 75 9.54 0.96 23.56
N ALA A 76 8.63 0.00 23.56
CA ALA A 76 7.21 0.21 23.81
C ALA A 76 6.97 0.89 25.17
N ALA A 77 7.71 0.50 26.21
CA ALA A 77 7.62 1.08 27.55
C ALA A 77 8.04 2.58 27.62
N GLN A 78 8.74 3.09 26.60
CA GLN A 78 9.11 4.51 26.51
C GLN A 78 8.01 5.36 25.87
N ASN A 79 7.03 4.74 25.20
CA ASN A 79 5.86 5.42 24.67
C ASN A 79 4.81 5.62 25.77
N GLN A 80 4.11 6.75 25.73
CA GLN A 80 3.07 7.12 26.67
C GLN A 80 1.74 7.20 25.94
N VAL A 81 0.91 6.18 26.08
CA VAL A 81 -0.45 6.19 25.50
C VAL A 81 -1.33 7.11 26.36
N PHE A 82 -1.67 8.27 25.81
CA PHE A 82 -2.60 9.26 26.38
C PHE A 82 -3.94 9.15 25.67
N THR A 83 -5.01 9.58 26.35
CA THR A 83 -6.30 9.77 25.68
C THR A 83 -6.14 10.96 24.73
N SER A 84 -6.17 10.71 23.42
CA SER A 84 -5.91 11.75 22.43
C SER A 84 -7.20 12.22 21.77
N LEU A 85 -7.62 13.43 22.10
CA LEU A 85 -8.83 14.10 21.59
C LEU A 85 -8.47 15.17 20.53
N ILE A 86 -7.40 14.93 19.77
CA ILE A 86 -6.86 15.87 18.78
C ILE A 86 -7.73 15.91 17.51
N GLY A 87 -8.22 14.75 17.06
CA GLY A 87 -8.98 14.63 15.81
C GLY A 87 -8.08 14.80 14.59
N GLN A 88 -8.43 15.71 13.68
CA GLN A 88 -7.68 15.95 12.43
C GLN A 88 -7.53 14.70 11.54
N GLY A 89 -8.59 13.90 11.42
CA GLY A 89 -8.63 12.72 10.56
C GLY A 89 -8.17 11.41 11.23
N TYR A 90 -7.77 11.46 12.50
CA TYR A 90 -7.44 10.28 13.31
C TYR A 90 -8.28 10.27 14.57
N SER A 91 -8.84 9.11 14.92
CA SER A 91 -9.72 8.96 16.07
C SER A 91 -9.52 7.61 16.74
N GLY A 92 -9.68 7.56 18.06
CA GLY A 92 -9.76 6.29 18.78
C GLY A 92 -10.91 5.44 18.22
N THR A 93 -10.63 4.17 17.98
CA THR A 93 -11.63 3.18 17.54
C THR A 93 -11.33 1.85 18.21
N ILE A 94 -12.37 1.02 18.33
CA ILE A 94 -12.27 -0.34 18.84
C ILE A 94 -12.11 -1.26 17.63
N LEU A 95 -10.91 -1.82 17.45
CA LEU A 95 -10.72 -2.96 16.54
C LEU A 95 -11.39 -4.20 17.19
N PRO A 96 -12.46 -4.77 16.62
CA PRO A 96 -13.09 -5.94 17.21
C PRO A 96 -12.08 -7.10 17.30
N ALA A 97 -11.96 -7.71 18.48
CA ALA A 97 -10.94 -8.73 18.73
C ALA A 97 -11.01 -9.92 17.75
N VAL A 98 -12.22 -10.26 17.28
CA VAL A 98 -12.42 -11.28 16.26
C VAL A 98 -11.80 -10.89 14.91
N ILE A 99 -11.84 -9.62 14.53
CA ILE A 99 -11.21 -9.10 13.30
C ILE A 99 -9.69 -9.00 13.49
N GLN A 100 -9.23 -8.50 14.65
CA GLN A 100 -7.80 -8.46 14.98
C GLN A 100 -7.17 -9.84 14.80
N ARG A 101 -7.72 -10.84 15.49
CA ARG A 101 -7.16 -12.19 15.52
C ARG A 101 -7.25 -12.92 14.18
N ASN A 102 -8.36 -12.76 13.46
CA ASN A 102 -8.66 -13.61 12.29
C ASN A 102 -8.38 -12.93 10.95
N ILE A 103 -7.99 -11.65 10.92
CA ILE A 103 -7.52 -10.92 9.73
C ILE A 103 -6.14 -10.32 9.97
N LEU A 104 -6.01 -9.35 10.90
CA LEU A 104 -4.76 -8.61 11.09
C LEU A 104 -3.61 -9.52 11.55
N GLU A 105 -3.90 -10.49 12.42
CA GLU A 105 -2.96 -11.47 12.97
C GLU A 105 -3.05 -12.84 12.27
N ASN A 106 -3.66 -12.91 11.07
CA ASN A 106 -3.83 -14.15 10.32
C ASN A 106 -3.07 -14.14 8.98
N PRO A 107 -2.03 -14.99 8.82
CA PRO A 107 -1.20 -14.99 7.61
C PRO A 107 -1.97 -15.32 6.33
N ALA A 108 -3.10 -16.02 6.41
CA ALA A 108 -3.95 -16.28 5.25
C ALA A 108 -4.54 -15.00 4.64
N TRP A 109 -4.58 -13.88 5.39
CA TRP A 109 -5.05 -12.59 4.91
C TRP A 109 -3.92 -11.63 4.54
N TYR A 110 -2.82 -11.62 5.31
CA TYR A 110 -1.78 -10.61 5.14
C TYR A 110 -0.62 -11.03 4.22
N THR A 111 -0.43 -12.32 3.91
CA THR A 111 0.76 -12.76 3.16
C THR A 111 0.58 -12.76 1.64
N ALA A 112 -0.64 -12.87 1.12
CA ALA A 112 -0.88 -12.73 -0.32
C ALA A 112 -0.64 -11.27 -0.77
N TYR A 113 -0.48 -11.07 -2.09
CA TYR A 113 -0.38 -9.73 -2.67
C TYR A 113 -1.57 -9.39 -3.56
N THR A 114 -1.43 -8.34 -4.37
CA THR A 114 -2.45 -7.85 -5.30
C THR A 114 -3.13 -9.01 -6.04
N PRO A 115 -4.47 -9.03 -6.14
CA PRO A 115 -5.22 -10.15 -6.72
C PRO A 115 -5.12 -10.20 -8.26
N TYR A 116 -3.90 -10.36 -8.79
CA TYR A 116 -3.61 -10.50 -10.22
C TYR A 116 -4.19 -11.80 -10.81
N GLN A 117 -4.29 -12.85 -10.00
CA GLN A 117 -4.95 -14.12 -10.33
C GLN A 117 -6.32 -14.18 -9.63
N PRO A 118 -7.40 -13.66 -10.25
CA PRO A 118 -8.70 -13.51 -9.58
C PRO A 118 -9.28 -14.85 -9.12
N GLU A 119 -9.02 -15.92 -9.85
CA GLU A 119 -9.55 -17.26 -9.58
C GLU A 119 -9.13 -17.79 -8.20
N ILE A 120 -7.95 -17.39 -7.72
CA ILE A 120 -7.40 -17.77 -6.40
C ILE A 120 -7.33 -16.59 -5.43
N SER A 121 -8.20 -15.60 -5.64
CA SER A 121 -8.24 -14.35 -4.87
C SER A 121 -9.66 -13.86 -4.60
N GLN A 122 -10.68 -14.73 -4.76
CA GLN A 122 -12.08 -14.33 -4.66
C GLN A 122 -12.46 -13.85 -3.25
N GLY A 123 -11.80 -14.32 -2.21
CA GLY A 123 -12.02 -13.91 -0.83
C GLY A 123 -11.72 -12.44 -0.60
N ARG A 124 -10.47 -12.02 -0.85
CA ARG A 124 -10.10 -10.60 -0.70
C ARG A 124 -10.75 -9.69 -1.74
N LEU A 125 -11.03 -10.19 -2.95
CA LEU A 125 -11.81 -9.44 -3.94
C LEU A 125 -13.23 -9.17 -3.45
N GLU A 126 -13.92 -10.16 -2.86
CA GLU A 126 -15.25 -9.96 -2.25
C GLU A 126 -15.18 -8.97 -1.09
N ALA A 127 -14.17 -9.08 -0.21
CA ALA A 127 -14.01 -8.14 0.91
C ALA A 127 -13.72 -6.68 0.46
N LEU A 128 -12.99 -6.49 -0.65
CA LEU A 128 -12.77 -5.18 -1.27
C LEU A 128 -14.01 -4.67 -2.01
N PHE A 129 -14.81 -5.56 -2.56
CA PHE A 129 -16.10 -5.22 -3.16
C PHE A 129 -17.12 -4.77 -2.08
N ASN A 130 -17.09 -5.40 -0.90
CA ASN A 130 -17.81 -4.94 0.28
C ASN A 130 -17.33 -3.54 0.71
N PHE A 131 -16.02 -3.29 0.70
CA PHE A 131 -15.46 -1.96 0.99
C PHE A 131 -15.99 -0.91 0.01
N GLN A 132 -15.92 -1.17 -1.31
CA GLN A 132 -16.45 -0.24 -2.31
C GLN A 132 -17.94 0.03 -2.13
N THR A 133 -18.73 -1.01 -1.88
CA THR A 133 -20.18 -0.90 -1.63
C THR A 133 -20.46 -0.06 -0.40
N MET A 134 -19.74 -0.29 0.70
CA MET A 134 -19.83 0.50 1.93
C MET A 134 -19.53 1.97 1.66
N ILE A 135 -18.49 2.29 0.90
CA ILE A 135 -18.14 3.66 0.55
C ILE A 135 -19.23 4.29 -0.33
N CYS A 136 -19.69 3.62 -1.38
CA CYS A 136 -20.76 4.10 -2.25
C CYS A 136 -22.04 4.42 -1.45
N ASP A 137 -22.49 3.49 -0.61
CA ASP A 137 -23.68 3.68 0.22
C ASP A 137 -23.54 4.84 1.21
N LEU A 138 -22.41 4.94 1.91
CA LEU A 138 -22.20 6.00 2.89
C LEU A 138 -22.06 7.38 2.24
N THR A 139 -21.35 7.45 1.11
CA THR A 139 -21.08 8.71 0.40
C THR A 139 -22.22 9.13 -0.54
N GLY A 140 -23.11 8.22 -0.93
CA GLY A 140 -24.17 8.48 -1.91
C GLY A 140 -23.67 8.65 -3.34
N LEU A 141 -22.48 8.11 -3.66
CA LEU A 141 -21.84 8.19 -4.97
C LEU A 141 -21.76 6.82 -5.67
N ASP A 142 -21.55 6.84 -6.98
CA ASP A 142 -21.85 5.69 -7.84
C ASP A 142 -20.73 4.63 -7.85
N VAL A 143 -19.45 5.05 -7.78
CA VAL A 143 -18.29 4.14 -7.90
C VAL A 143 -17.17 4.54 -6.93
N ALA A 144 -16.59 3.57 -6.22
CA ALA A 144 -15.43 3.76 -5.34
C ALA A 144 -14.24 2.86 -5.73
N ASN A 145 -13.01 3.22 -5.35
CA ASN A 145 -11.83 2.36 -5.48
C ASN A 145 -11.64 1.37 -4.32
N ALA A 146 -10.73 0.42 -4.55
CA ALA A 146 -10.18 -0.52 -3.58
C ALA A 146 -8.96 0.07 -2.85
N SER A 147 -9.20 1.27 -2.30
CA SER A 147 -8.35 2.12 -1.46
C SER A 147 -7.27 2.99 -2.13
N LEU A 148 -6.91 4.06 -1.39
CA LEU A 148 -5.74 4.94 -1.55
C LEU A 148 -4.91 4.94 -0.26
N LEU A 149 -3.82 5.71 -0.23
CA LEU A 149 -2.77 5.64 0.79
C LEU A 149 -3.14 6.32 2.12
N ASP A 150 -3.69 7.53 2.06
CA ASP A 150 -4.19 8.33 3.20
C ASP A 150 -5.13 9.45 2.70
N GLU A 151 -5.82 10.14 3.61
CA GLU A 151 -6.80 11.19 3.24
C GLU A 151 -6.16 12.33 2.44
N ALA A 152 -4.96 12.76 2.82
CA ALA A 152 -4.27 13.89 2.21
C ALA A 152 -3.85 13.60 0.76
N THR A 153 -3.34 12.39 0.51
CA THR A 153 -3.04 11.91 -0.84
C THR A 153 -4.30 11.68 -1.66
N ALA A 154 -5.40 11.18 -1.05
CA ALA A 154 -6.69 11.06 -1.74
C ALA A 154 -7.26 12.42 -2.18
N ALA A 155 -7.13 13.46 -1.34
CA ALA A 155 -7.48 14.83 -1.70
C ALA A 155 -6.61 15.38 -2.86
N ALA A 156 -5.31 15.12 -2.84
CA ALA A 156 -4.40 15.50 -3.92
C ALA A 156 -4.72 14.78 -5.24
N GLU A 157 -5.12 13.50 -5.18
CA GLU A 157 -5.59 12.74 -6.34
C GLU A 157 -6.94 13.28 -6.87
N ALA A 158 -7.86 13.70 -6.00
CA ALA A 158 -9.12 14.30 -6.42
C ALA A 158 -8.90 15.63 -7.16
N MET A 159 -7.93 16.43 -6.70
CA MET A 159 -7.50 17.65 -7.39
C MET A 159 -6.95 17.32 -8.79
N ALA A 160 -6.10 16.29 -8.92
CA ALA A 160 -5.58 15.87 -10.22
C ALA A 160 -6.67 15.31 -11.15
N LEU A 161 -7.67 14.62 -10.61
CA LEU A 161 -8.83 14.16 -11.37
C LEU A 161 -9.65 15.35 -11.87
N ALA A 162 -9.89 16.35 -11.02
CA ALA A 162 -10.60 17.57 -11.38
C ALA A 162 -9.90 18.34 -12.51
N GLU A 163 -8.57 18.45 -12.48
CA GLU A 163 -7.83 19.10 -13.57
C GLU A 163 -8.09 18.43 -14.93
N ARG A 164 -8.16 17.09 -14.95
CA ARG A 164 -8.42 16.33 -16.18
C ARG A 164 -9.86 16.45 -16.71
N HIS A 165 -10.84 16.77 -15.86
CA HIS A 165 -12.27 16.66 -16.18
C HIS A 165 -13.05 17.98 -16.11
N SER A 166 -12.51 18.99 -15.45
CA SER A 166 -13.15 20.29 -15.33
C SER A 166 -13.38 20.93 -16.69
N GLN A 167 -14.51 21.61 -16.84
CA GLN A 167 -14.78 22.43 -18.02
C GLN A 167 -14.07 23.78 -17.94
N VAL A 168 -13.67 24.19 -16.73
CA VAL A 168 -12.91 25.41 -16.45
C VAL A 168 -11.43 25.19 -16.83
N LYS A 169 -10.83 26.17 -17.52
CA LYS A 169 -9.42 26.11 -17.97
C LYS A 169 -8.43 26.85 -17.08
N ALA A 170 -8.87 27.26 -15.89
CA ALA A 170 -8.02 27.86 -14.88
C ALA A 170 -7.09 26.80 -14.26
N THR A 171 -5.94 27.24 -13.75
CA THR A 171 -5.01 26.40 -12.96
C THR A 171 -5.19 26.59 -11.46
N ALA A 172 -6.19 27.37 -11.05
CA ALA A 172 -6.54 27.59 -9.66
C ALA A 172 -7.49 26.51 -9.15
N PHE A 173 -7.30 26.07 -7.91
CA PHE A 173 -8.14 25.11 -7.20
C PHE A 173 -8.50 25.67 -5.84
N PHE A 174 -9.78 25.65 -5.47
CA PHE A 174 -10.22 26.19 -4.19
C PHE A 174 -10.06 25.15 -3.07
N VAL A 175 -9.57 25.54 -1.92
CA VAL A 175 -9.49 24.68 -0.74
C VAL A 175 -10.17 25.40 0.41
N ASP A 176 -11.19 24.76 0.97
CA ASP A 176 -11.86 25.24 2.17
C ASP A 176 -10.86 25.41 3.32
N LYS A 177 -10.86 26.58 3.96
CA LYS A 177 -9.96 26.89 5.10
C LYS A 177 -10.12 25.90 6.27
N GLU A 178 -11.25 25.20 6.31
CA GLU A 178 -11.59 24.20 7.32
C GLU A 178 -11.14 22.77 6.97
N VAL A 179 -10.34 22.54 5.91
CA VAL A 179 -9.69 21.24 5.70
C VAL A 179 -8.64 20.96 6.78
N HIS A 180 -8.27 19.70 6.95
CA HIS A 180 -7.18 19.38 7.88
C HIS A 180 -5.83 19.98 7.41
N PRO A 181 -5.00 20.52 8.31
CA PRO A 181 -3.75 21.20 7.93
C PRO A 181 -2.80 20.33 7.11
N GLN A 182 -2.67 19.05 7.44
CA GLN A 182 -1.85 18.09 6.68
C GLN A 182 -2.40 17.84 5.28
N THR A 183 -3.72 17.83 5.11
CA THR A 183 -4.39 17.69 3.81
C THR A 183 -4.03 18.86 2.90
N LEU A 184 -4.17 20.09 3.40
CA LEU A 184 -3.75 21.29 2.67
C LEU A 184 -2.26 21.27 2.32
N ALA A 185 -1.40 20.84 3.25
CA ALA A 185 0.04 20.80 3.02
C ALA A 185 0.42 19.81 1.91
N VAL A 186 -0.11 18.59 1.90
CA VAL A 186 0.14 17.61 0.83
C VAL A 186 -0.42 18.08 -0.51
N MET A 187 -1.59 18.72 -0.51
CA MET A 187 -2.14 19.31 -1.73
C MET A 187 -1.24 20.42 -2.30
N ARG A 188 -0.66 21.28 -1.44
CA ARG A 188 0.31 22.29 -1.88
C ARG A 188 1.53 21.64 -2.51
N THR A 189 2.08 20.59 -1.88
CA THR A 189 3.19 19.80 -2.42
C THR A 189 2.86 19.20 -3.79
N ARG A 190 1.64 18.69 -3.97
CA ARG A 190 1.20 18.11 -5.26
C ARG A 190 0.98 19.17 -6.34
N ALA A 191 0.42 20.32 -5.97
CA ALA A 191 0.06 21.39 -6.89
C ALA A 191 1.27 22.15 -7.45
N GLU A 192 2.25 22.44 -6.61
CA GLU A 192 3.40 23.30 -6.93
C GLU A 192 4.20 22.86 -8.16
N PRO A 193 4.65 21.58 -8.30
CA PRO A 193 5.43 21.17 -9.47
C PRO A 193 4.64 21.19 -10.78
N LEU A 194 3.31 21.10 -10.70
CA LEU A 194 2.38 21.11 -11.83
C LEU A 194 1.91 22.53 -12.18
N GLY A 195 2.32 23.55 -11.42
CA GLY A 195 1.94 24.94 -11.63
C GLY A 195 0.48 25.25 -11.27
N TRP A 196 -0.13 24.45 -10.41
CA TRP A 196 -1.48 24.71 -9.89
C TRP A 196 -1.42 25.62 -8.66
N THR A 197 -2.39 26.53 -8.56
CA THR A 197 -2.48 27.50 -7.45
C THR A 197 -3.63 27.11 -6.53
N LEU A 198 -3.38 27.02 -5.23
CA LEU A 198 -4.44 26.79 -4.25
C LEU A 198 -4.97 28.11 -3.69
N VAL A 199 -6.28 28.33 -3.81
CA VAL A 199 -6.98 29.47 -3.21
C VAL A 199 -7.65 28.98 -1.93
N VAL A 200 -7.16 29.42 -0.77
CA VAL A 200 -7.70 29.00 0.53
C VAL A 200 -8.69 30.04 1.04
N GLY A 201 -9.91 29.63 1.38
CA GLY A 201 -10.95 30.54 1.83
C GLY A 201 -12.19 29.85 2.41
N ASP A 202 -13.20 30.62 2.79
CA ASP A 202 -14.51 30.11 3.18
C ASP A 202 -15.35 29.82 1.92
N PRO A 203 -15.76 28.58 1.65
CA PRO A 203 -16.48 28.24 0.43
C PRO A 203 -17.86 28.91 0.34
N LEU A 204 -18.43 29.36 1.46
CA LEU A 204 -19.75 29.99 1.47
C LEU A 204 -19.72 31.50 1.22
N THR A 205 -18.55 32.15 1.29
CA THR A 205 -18.42 33.60 1.09
C THR A 205 -17.39 33.99 0.04
N ASP A 206 -16.33 33.21 -0.14
CA ASP A 206 -15.16 33.62 -0.92
C ASP A 206 -15.13 32.99 -2.32
N LEU A 207 -15.83 31.86 -2.50
CA LEU A 207 -15.78 31.02 -3.69
C LEU A 207 -16.31 31.71 -4.96
N ASP A 208 -17.38 32.49 -4.84
CA ASP A 208 -18.06 33.09 -5.99
C ASP A 208 -17.15 34.04 -6.78
N ASN A 209 -16.16 34.65 -6.11
CA ASN A 209 -15.20 35.59 -6.68
C ASN A 209 -14.00 34.93 -7.36
N THR A 210 -14.01 33.60 -7.52
CA THR A 210 -12.87 32.84 -8.03
C THR A 210 -13.27 31.96 -9.22
N ASP A 211 -12.38 31.89 -10.21
CA ASP A 211 -12.44 30.92 -11.31
C ASP A 211 -11.52 29.76 -10.97
N VAL A 212 -12.11 28.62 -10.61
CA VAL A 212 -11.37 27.44 -10.15
C VAL A 212 -11.82 26.20 -10.90
N LEU A 213 -10.88 25.27 -11.11
CA LEU A 213 -11.17 24.00 -11.79
C LEU A 213 -11.97 23.02 -10.91
N GLY A 214 -11.92 23.22 -9.60
CA GLY A 214 -12.67 22.47 -8.61
C GLY A 214 -12.43 23.02 -7.21
N ALA A 215 -13.12 22.45 -6.22
CA ALA A 215 -12.88 22.76 -4.81
C ALA A 215 -12.88 21.52 -3.94
N LEU A 216 -12.03 21.51 -2.90
CA LEU A 216 -12.10 20.57 -1.78
C LEU A 216 -12.80 21.23 -0.59
N LEU A 217 -13.88 20.62 -0.13
CA LEU A 217 -14.70 21.06 1.01
C LEU A 217 -14.64 20.01 2.12
N GLN A 218 -14.46 20.40 3.40
CA GLN A 218 -14.39 19.43 4.51
C GLN A 218 -15.74 19.27 5.22
N TYR A 219 -16.15 18.02 5.48
CA TYR A 219 -17.47 17.68 6.02
C TYR A 219 -17.46 16.44 6.96
N PRO A 220 -17.53 16.61 8.30
CA PRO A 220 -17.49 17.88 9.05
C PRO A 220 -16.17 18.62 8.90
N ALA A 221 -16.19 19.93 9.15
CA ALA A 221 -15.01 20.79 9.15
C ALA A 221 -13.95 20.31 10.16
N THR A 222 -12.68 20.71 9.97
CA THR A 222 -11.62 20.48 10.95
C THR A 222 -11.99 21.06 12.32
N SER A 223 -12.62 22.24 12.41
CA SER A 223 -13.14 22.79 13.67
C SER A 223 -14.24 21.96 14.34
N GLY A 224 -14.83 21.02 13.62
CA GLY A 224 -16.00 20.23 13.99
C GLY A 224 -17.31 20.75 13.41
N ALA A 225 -17.31 21.93 12.78
CA ALA A 225 -18.52 22.53 12.23
C ALA A 225 -19.17 21.67 11.14
N VAL A 226 -20.48 21.43 11.28
CA VAL A 226 -21.33 20.82 10.24
C VAL A 226 -22.06 21.94 9.50
N ARG A 227 -21.69 22.17 8.24
CA ARG A 227 -22.21 23.26 7.38
C ARG A 227 -23.03 22.69 6.22
N ASP A 228 -24.01 23.45 5.73
CA ASP A 228 -24.70 23.12 4.48
C ASP A 228 -23.82 23.55 3.29
N LEU A 229 -23.26 22.57 2.59
CA LEU A 229 -22.36 22.80 1.45
C LEU A 229 -23.09 22.93 0.10
N ARG A 230 -24.43 22.72 0.05
CA ARG A 230 -25.20 22.79 -1.21
C ARG A 230 -24.99 24.11 -1.97
N PRO A 231 -24.92 25.30 -1.34
CA PRO A 231 -24.69 26.55 -2.07
C PRO A 231 -23.32 26.58 -2.78
N ALA A 232 -22.26 26.18 -2.09
CA ALA A 232 -20.91 26.13 -2.65
C ALA A 232 -20.80 25.10 -3.79
N ILE A 233 -21.39 23.91 -3.60
CA ILE A 233 -21.45 22.85 -4.61
C ILE A 233 -22.21 23.33 -5.86
N ALA A 234 -23.35 24.00 -5.68
CA ALA A 234 -24.14 24.54 -6.78
C ALA A 234 -23.36 25.61 -7.57
N SER A 235 -22.64 26.50 -6.88
CA SER A 235 -21.79 27.53 -7.52
C SER A 235 -20.69 26.92 -8.39
N LEU A 236 -19.97 25.90 -7.87
CA LEU A 236 -18.93 25.17 -8.63
C LEU A 236 -19.48 24.53 -9.89
N ARG A 237 -20.56 23.76 -9.73
CA ARG A 237 -21.15 23.00 -10.83
C ARG A 237 -21.75 23.91 -11.90
N ALA A 238 -22.33 25.05 -11.51
CA ALA A 238 -22.82 26.06 -12.46
C ALA A 238 -21.70 26.63 -13.35
N LYS A 239 -20.45 26.68 -12.84
CA LYS A 239 -19.26 27.09 -13.60
C LYS A 239 -18.59 25.93 -14.35
N GLY A 240 -19.07 24.69 -14.21
CA GLY A 240 -18.45 23.49 -14.78
C GLY A 240 -17.19 23.01 -14.04
N ALA A 241 -16.97 23.49 -12.82
CA ALA A 241 -15.94 23.02 -11.89
C ALA A 241 -16.44 21.79 -11.10
N LEU A 242 -15.53 20.96 -10.59
CA LEU A 242 -15.89 19.80 -9.77
C LEU A 242 -15.99 20.13 -8.29
N ALA A 243 -17.03 19.62 -7.64
CA ALA A 243 -17.21 19.68 -6.19
C ALA A 243 -16.71 18.40 -5.52
N ILE A 244 -15.66 18.54 -4.68
CA ILE A 244 -15.02 17.44 -3.96
C ILE A 244 -15.27 17.64 -2.46
N VAL A 245 -15.69 16.58 -1.76
CA VAL A 245 -15.93 16.61 -0.32
C VAL A 245 -15.01 15.62 0.40
N ALA A 246 -14.19 16.10 1.34
CA ALA A 246 -13.50 15.26 2.30
C ALA A 246 -14.44 14.95 3.47
N ALA A 247 -14.85 13.69 3.63
CA ALA A 247 -15.91 13.30 4.57
C ALA A 247 -15.56 12.14 5.51
N ASP A 248 -16.05 12.23 6.74
CA ASP A 248 -15.90 11.20 7.78
C ASP A 248 -17.01 10.14 7.69
N LEU A 249 -16.65 8.87 7.48
CA LEU A 249 -17.60 7.79 7.28
C LEU A 249 -18.56 7.55 8.47
N LEU A 250 -18.10 7.76 9.71
CA LEU A 250 -18.95 7.58 10.89
C LEU A 250 -19.96 8.71 10.98
N ALA A 251 -19.54 9.95 10.72
CA ALA A 251 -20.42 11.11 10.67
C ALA A 251 -21.52 10.91 9.62
N LEU A 252 -21.16 10.40 8.43
CA LEU A 252 -22.09 10.12 7.33
C LEU A 252 -23.18 9.09 7.67
N THR A 253 -23.10 8.37 8.78
CA THR A 253 -24.22 7.52 9.23
C THR A 253 -25.38 8.35 9.80
N LEU A 254 -25.13 9.60 10.21
CA LEU A 254 -26.12 10.51 10.81
C LEU A 254 -26.41 11.76 9.99
N ILE A 255 -25.47 12.21 9.15
CA ILE A 255 -25.60 13.43 8.35
C ILE A 255 -25.74 13.15 6.85
N THR A 256 -26.37 14.05 6.12
CA THR A 256 -26.64 13.94 4.67
C THR A 256 -25.37 13.61 3.90
N SER A 257 -25.44 12.61 3.02
CA SER A 257 -24.28 12.13 2.26
C SER A 257 -23.76 13.19 1.24
N PRO A 258 -22.46 13.21 0.90
CA PRO A 258 -21.92 14.08 -0.13
C PRO A 258 -22.67 14.01 -1.47
N GLY A 259 -23.08 12.80 -1.88
CA GLY A 259 -23.86 12.58 -3.09
C GLY A 259 -25.24 13.25 -3.06
N GLU A 260 -25.93 13.23 -1.92
CA GLU A 260 -27.19 13.95 -1.69
C GLU A 260 -26.99 15.47 -1.59
N LEU A 261 -25.82 15.93 -1.11
CA LEU A 261 -25.45 17.35 -1.15
C LEU A 261 -25.11 17.84 -2.57
N GLY A 262 -24.92 16.91 -3.52
CA GLY A 262 -24.69 17.19 -4.94
C GLY A 262 -23.22 17.14 -5.37
N ALA A 263 -22.32 16.62 -4.53
CA ALA A 263 -20.89 16.48 -4.83
C ALA A 263 -20.65 15.56 -6.04
N ASP A 264 -19.50 15.76 -6.70
CA ASP A 264 -19.03 14.92 -7.81
C ASP A 264 -18.08 13.83 -7.31
N ILE A 265 -17.32 14.12 -6.23
CA ILE A 265 -16.30 13.26 -5.64
C ILE A 265 -16.37 13.35 -4.11
N ALA A 266 -16.19 12.22 -3.42
CA ALA A 266 -15.96 12.16 -1.99
C ALA A 266 -14.64 11.42 -1.68
N VAL A 267 -13.87 11.94 -0.73
CA VAL A 267 -12.63 11.34 -0.24
C VAL A 267 -12.59 11.30 1.28
N GLY A 268 -11.72 10.49 1.87
CA GLY A 268 -11.53 10.49 3.32
C GLY A 268 -10.76 9.26 3.80
N SER A 269 -10.62 9.14 5.11
CA SER A 269 -10.05 7.97 5.77
C SER A 269 -11.14 7.00 6.24
N ALA A 270 -10.90 5.70 6.09
CA ALA A 270 -11.69 4.64 6.70
C ALA A 270 -11.13 4.17 8.07
N GLN A 271 -10.15 4.89 8.64
CA GLN A 271 -9.44 4.51 9.86
C GLN A 271 -10.35 4.16 11.03
N ARG A 272 -11.32 5.04 11.34
CA ARG A 272 -12.18 4.89 12.51
C ARG A 272 -13.22 3.76 12.39
N PHE A 273 -13.18 2.98 11.32
CA PHE A 273 -13.89 1.72 11.20
C PHE A 273 -12.96 0.57 11.62
N GLY A 274 -12.59 0.58 12.91
CA GLY A 274 -11.88 -0.53 13.54
C GLY A 274 -10.39 -0.64 13.20
N VAL A 275 -9.74 0.36 12.60
CA VAL A 275 -8.29 0.32 12.34
C VAL A 275 -7.56 1.20 13.37
N PRO A 276 -6.56 0.70 14.14
CA PRO A 276 -5.83 1.51 15.12
C PRO A 276 -5.13 2.74 14.50
N MET A 277 -4.95 3.83 15.26
CA MET A 277 -4.32 5.06 14.76
C MET A 277 -2.87 4.86 14.29
N GLY A 278 -2.15 3.91 14.87
CA GLY A 278 -0.84 3.45 14.40
C GLY A 278 0.23 4.53 14.31
N TYR A 279 0.11 5.62 15.07
CA TYR A 279 0.95 6.82 14.97
C TYR A 279 1.05 7.37 13.53
N GLY A 280 -0.05 7.27 12.78
CA GLY A 280 -0.19 7.78 11.41
C GLY A 280 -0.72 6.77 10.41
N GLY A 281 -0.57 5.46 10.68
CA GLY A 281 -1.05 4.43 9.77
C GLY A 281 -0.52 3.04 10.07
N PRO A 282 -0.90 2.06 9.24
CA PRO A 282 -1.52 2.26 7.93
C PRO A 282 -3.06 2.33 7.98
N HIS A 283 -3.68 3.12 7.09
CA HIS A 283 -5.15 3.25 6.98
C HIS A 283 -5.58 3.31 5.52
N ALA A 284 -6.68 2.65 5.18
CA ALA A 284 -7.27 2.78 3.85
C ALA A 284 -7.97 4.12 3.70
N ALA A 285 -7.48 4.96 2.79
CA ALA A 285 -8.27 6.08 2.30
C ALA A 285 -9.21 5.62 1.19
N TYR A 286 -10.31 6.35 0.99
CA TYR A 286 -11.28 6.08 -0.05
C TYR A 286 -11.38 7.25 -1.03
N MET A 287 -11.76 6.94 -2.27
CA MET A 287 -12.31 7.91 -3.21
C MET A 287 -13.53 7.30 -3.89
N ALA A 288 -14.65 8.01 -3.82
CA ALA A 288 -15.87 7.71 -4.55
C ALA A 288 -16.22 8.85 -5.51
N VAL A 289 -16.80 8.53 -6.66
CA VAL A 289 -17.10 9.47 -7.73
C VAL A 289 -18.46 9.18 -8.37
N ARG A 290 -19.02 10.17 -9.07
CA ARG A 290 -20.11 9.97 -10.03
C ARG A 290 -19.70 9.02 -11.16
N ASP A 291 -20.64 8.27 -11.73
CA ASP A 291 -20.40 7.27 -12.77
C ASP A 291 -19.63 7.82 -13.97
N THR A 292 -19.89 9.08 -14.34
CA THR A 292 -19.23 9.78 -15.45
C THR A 292 -17.72 9.93 -15.28
N LEU A 293 -17.20 9.84 -14.05
CA LEU A 293 -15.78 10.01 -13.71
C LEU A 293 -15.04 8.68 -13.49
N LYS A 294 -15.72 7.53 -13.52
CA LYS A 294 -15.15 6.21 -13.15
C LYS A 294 -13.90 5.80 -13.94
N ARG A 295 -13.78 6.25 -15.18
CA ARG A 295 -12.61 5.96 -16.04
C ARG A 295 -11.34 6.71 -15.65
N SER A 296 -11.43 7.65 -14.71
CA SER A 296 -10.33 8.51 -14.29
C SER A 296 -10.00 8.38 -12.80
N LEU A 297 -10.71 7.47 -12.14
CA LEU A 297 -10.55 7.12 -10.74
C LEU A 297 -9.14 6.50 -10.54
N PRO A 298 -8.36 6.96 -9.56
CA PRO A 298 -7.03 6.45 -9.26
C PRO A 298 -7.08 5.09 -8.55
N GLY A 299 -6.03 4.28 -8.77
CA GLY A 299 -5.88 2.98 -8.12
C GLY A 299 -6.80 1.89 -8.64
N ARG A 300 -6.86 0.79 -7.88
CA ARG A 300 -7.60 -0.42 -8.23
C ARG A 300 -9.10 -0.24 -8.03
N ILE A 301 -9.89 -0.95 -8.82
CA ILE A 301 -11.34 -1.10 -8.64
C ILE A 301 -11.65 -2.58 -8.80
N VAL A 302 -12.44 -3.16 -7.90
CA VAL A 302 -13.00 -4.50 -8.04
C VAL A 302 -14.32 -4.40 -8.79
N GLY A 303 -14.52 -5.27 -9.79
CA GLY A 303 -15.76 -5.40 -10.52
C GLY A 303 -16.24 -6.85 -10.57
N LEU A 304 -17.55 -7.02 -10.71
CA LEU A 304 -18.20 -8.31 -10.97
C LEU A 304 -18.04 -8.68 -12.46
N SER A 305 -17.78 -9.96 -12.72
CA SER A 305 -17.76 -10.59 -14.03
C SER A 305 -18.36 -11.99 -13.92
N VAL A 306 -18.13 -12.82 -14.94
CA VAL A 306 -18.50 -14.24 -14.96
C VAL A 306 -17.27 -15.12 -15.18
N ASP A 307 -17.33 -16.36 -14.71
CA ASP A 307 -16.34 -17.40 -14.98
C ASP A 307 -16.69 -18.23 -16.23
N SER A 308 -15.85 -19.22 -16.54
CA SER A 308 -16.03 -20.11 -17.69
C SER A 308 -17.27 -21.01 -17.62
N ARG A 309 -17.97 -21.07 -16.48
CA ARG A 309 -19.27 -21.75 -16.30
C ARG A 309 -20.44 -20.75 -16.28
N GLY A 310 -20.18 -19.46 -16.50
CA GLY A 310 -21.17 -18.38 -16.40
C GLY A 310 -21.48 -17.96 -14.97
N ALA A 311 -20.78 -18.49 -13.96
CA ALA A 311 -21.04 -18.15 -12.57
C ALA A 311 -20.41 -16.78 -12.21
N PRO A 312 -21.03 -16.00 -11.30
CA PRO A 312 -20.46 -14.72 -10.87
C PRO A 312 -19.05 -14.86 -10.28
N ALA A 313 -18.13 -14.00 -10.72
CA ALA A 313 -16.75 -13.96 -10.23
C ALA A 313 -16.21 -12.53 -10.18
N TYR A 314 -15.44 -12.20 -9.15
CA TYR A 314 -14.84 -10.87 -8.99
C TYR A 314 -13.48 -10.78 -9.70
N ARG A 315 -13.12 -9.59 -10.19
CA ARG A 315 -11.77 -9.24 -10.70
C ARG A 315 -11.43 -7.77 -10.47
N LEU A 316 -10.17 -7.40 -10.67
CA LEU A 316 -9.79 -5.99 -10.79
C LEU A 316 -10.26 -5.44 -12.14
N ALA A 317 -11.14 -4.43 -12.19
CA ALA A 317 -11.74 -3.88 -13.40
C ALA A 317 -11.03 -2.61 -13.93
N LEU A 318 -11.18 -2.33 -15.23
CA LEU A 318 -10.65 -1.14 -15.90
C LEU A 318 -9.14 -0.92 -15.66
N GLN A 319 -8.34 -1.98 -15.63
CA GLN A 319 -6.91 -1.95 -15.28
C GLN A 319 -6.06 -1.08 -16.22
N THR A 320 -6.56 -0.75 -17.41
CA THR A 320 -5.88 0.16 -18.35
C THR A 320 -5.68 1.58 -17.80
N ARG A 321 -6.30 1.95 -16.67
CA ARG A 321 -6.03 3.21 -15.97
C ARG A 321 -4.70 3.21 -15.21
N GLU A 322 -4.22 2.04 -14.83
CA GLU A 322 -3.14 1.87 -13.86
C GLU A 322 -1.75 1.94 -14.50
N GLN A 323 -0.76 2.24 -13.65
CA GLN A 323 0.64 2.49 -14.02
C GLN A 323 1.29 1.37 -14.85
N HIS A 324 0.95 0.09 -14.56
CA HIS A 324 1.57 -1.06 -15.22
C HIS A 324 1.16 -1.21 -16.69
N ILE A 325 0.08 -0.54 -17.13
CA ILE A 325 -0.36 -0.50 -18.52
C ILE A 325 -0.09 0.87 -19.15
N ARG A 326 -0.47 1.95 -18.47
CA ARG A 326 -0.45 3.31 -19.06
C ARG A 326 0.77 4.16 -18.73
N ARG A 327 1.65 3.73 -17.82
CA ARG A 327 2.92 4.41 -17.50
C ARG A 327 2.68 5.90 -17.19
N GLU A 328 3.35 6.84 -17.87
CA GLU A 328 3.17 8.30 -17.69
C GLU A 328 1.75 8.80 -17.95
N LYS A 329 0.92 8.03 -18.69
CA LYS A 329 -0.48 8.37 -18.99
C LYS A 329 -1.48 7.72 -18.03
N ALA A 330 -0.99 7.08 -16.97
CA ALA A 330 -1.84 6.51 -15.94
C ALA A 330 -2.57 7.61 -15.17
N THR A 331 -3.67 7.24 -14.50
CA THR A 331 -4.44 8.20 -13.70
C THR A 331 -3.72 8.66 -12.44
N SER A 332 -2.76 7.86 -11.97
CA SER A 332 -1.92 8.04 -10.77
C SER A 332 -0.70 7.12 -10.85
N ASN A 333 0.33 7.39 -10.06
CA ASN A 333 1.48 6.50 -9.87
C ASN A 333 1.21 5.37 -8.86
N ILE A 334 0.08 5.35 -8.16
CA ILE A 334 -0.17 4.37 -7.10
C ILE A 334 -0.08 2.91 -7.61
N CYS A 335 0.61 2.07 -6.83
CA CYS A 335 0.72 0.63 -7.07
C CYS A 335 0.31 -0.14 -5.80
N THR A 336 1.17 -0.31 -4.80
CA THR A 336 0.76 -0.74 -3.45
C THR A 336 -0.20 0.30 -2.87
N ALA A 337 -1.32 -0.15 -2.29
CA ALA A 337 -2.31 0.71 -1.64
C ALA A 337 -2.47 0.28 -0.17
N GLN A 338 -3.70 0.08 0.32
CA GLN A 338 -4.01 -0.22 1.73
C GLN A 338 -5.06 -1.33 1.86
N VAL A 339 -4.91 -2.40 1.06
CA VAL A 339 -5.92 -3.47 0.91
C VAL A 339 -6.29 -4.13 2.24
N LEU A 340 -5.32 -4.57 3.05
CA LEU A 340 -5.61 -5.23 4.33
C LEU A 340 -6.45 -4.35 5.25
N LEU A 341 -6.25 -3.03 5.23
CA LEU A 341 -6.99 -2.11 6.10
C LEU A 341 -8.36 -1.79 5.53
N ALA A 342 -8.51 -1.79 4.20
CA ALA A 342 -9.82 -1.74 3.55
C ALA A 342 -10.66 -2.98 3.87
N VAL A 343 -10.02 -4.16 3.95
CA VAL A 343 -10.65 -5.41 4.41
C VAL A 343 -11.07 -5.30 5.88
N ILE A 344 -10.24 -4.76 6.77
CA ILE A 344 -10.62 -4.56 8.19
C ILE A 344 -11.83 -3.60 8.28
N ALA A 345 -11.80 -2.48 7.58
CA ALA A 345 -12.89 -1.51 7.57
C ALA A 345 -14.19 -2.10 6.99
N SER A 346 -14.11 -2.92 5.94
CA SER A 346 -15.30 -3.58 5.40
C SER A 346 -15.86 -4.64 6.36
N MET A 347 -15.01 -5.39 7.06
CA MET A 347 -15.45 -6.35 8.07
C MET A 347 -16.02 -5.67 9.31
N TYR A 348 -15.49 -4.51 9.69
CA TYR A 348 -16.09 -3.67 10.73
C TYR A 348 -17.52 -3.26 10.34
N ALA A 349 -17.73 -2.80 9.11
CA ALA A 349 -19.07 -2.48 8.60
C ALA A 349 -19.97 -3.71 8.44
N VAL A 350 -19.44 -4.88 8.06
CA VAL A 350 -20.21 -6.14 8.01
C VAL A 350 -20.67 -6.55 9.41
N TYR A 351 -19.78 -6.44 10.40
CA TYR A 351 -20.07 -6.84 11.77
C TYR A 351 -21.05 -5.90 12.47
N HIS A 352 -20.88 -4.58 12.28
CA HIS A 352 -21.70 -3.55 12.92
C HIS A 352 -22.90 -3.09 12.11
N GLY A 353 -22.84 -3.12 10.78
CA GLY A 353 -23.95 -2.87 9.84
C GLY A 353 -24.60 -1.51 10.04
N PRO A 354 -25.73 -1.23 9.38
CA PRO A 354 -26.31 0.09 9.46
C PRO A 354 -26.73 0.46 10.89
N GLU A 355 -27.35 -0.45 11.64
CA GLU A 355 -27.86 -0.14 12.99
C GLU A 355 -26.73 0.07 14.01
N GLY A 356 -25.71 -0.80 13.98
CA GLY A 356 -24.58 -0.73 14.90
C GLY A 356 -23.69 0.47 14.61
N LEU A 357 -23.41 0.77 13.34
CA LEU A 357 -22.67 1.98 12.96
C LEU A 357 -23.43 3.25 13.34
N THR A 358 -24.75 3.32 13.10
CA THR A 358 -25.59 4.42 13.58
C THR A 358 -25.60 4.50 15.11
N HIS A 359 -25.62 3.38 15.83
CA HIS A 359 -25.56 3.36 17.29
C HIS A 359 -24.24 3.94 17.80
N ILE A 360 -23.11 3.51 17.24
CA ILE A 360 -21.78 4.02 17.57
C ILE A 360 -21.72 5.53 17.31
N ALA A 361 -22.13 5.98 16.12
CA ALA A 361 -22.13 7.39 15.78
C ALA A 361 -23.02 8.23 16.70
N ARG A 362 -24.21 7.74 17.07
CA ARG A 362 -25.10 8.40 18.05
C ARG A 362 -24.46 8.49 19.42
N GLY A 363 -23.78 7.43 19.87
CA GLY A 363 -23.05 7.42 21.12
C GLY A 363 -21.94 8.46 21.15
N VAL A 364 -21.11 8.50 20.11
CA VAL A 364 -20.05 9.52 19.94
C VAL A 364 -20.64 10.93 19.91
N HIS A 365 -21.66 11.17 19.08
CA HIS A 365 -22.33 12.47 18.98
C HIS A 365 -22.94 12.90 20.32
N ARG A 366 -23.58 11.98 21.05
CA ARG A 366 -24.15 12.25 22.38
C ARG A 366 -23.07 12.70 23.35
N ARG A 367 -21.92 12.01 23.40
CA ARG A 367 -20.79 12.42 24.25
C ARG A 367 -20.27 13.80 23.87
N ALA A 368 -20.17 14.12 22.58
CA ALA A 368 -19.76 15.45 22.11
C ALA A 368 -20.76 16.54 22.55
N ALA A 369 -22.06 16.29 22.40
CA ALA A 369 -23.12 17.22 22.80
C ALA A 369 -23.14 17.46 24.32
N VAL A 370 -22.96 16.39 25.12
CA VAL A 370 -22.86 16.49 26.59
C VAL A 370 -21.60 17.27 26.97
N LEU A 371 -20.45 16.93 26.39
CA LEU A 371 -19.18 17.65 26.58
C LEU A 371 -19.37 19.15 26.34
N ALA A 372 -19.94 19.52 25.19
CA ALA A 372 -20.23 20.90 24.82
C ALA A 372 -21.16 21.61 25.82
N ALA A 373 -22.22 20.93 26.30
CA ALA A 373 -23.12 21.50 27.31
C ALA A 373 -22.41 21.78 28.63
N GLY A 374 -21.51 20.89 29.07
CA GLY A 374 -20.69 21.12 30.25
C GLY A 374 -19.67 22.24 30.05
N LEU A 375 -19.01 22.31 28.90
CA LEU A 375 -18.07 23.39 28.56
C LEU A 375 -18.77 24.76 28.57
N ARG A 376 -20.01 24.87 28.05
CA ARG A 376 -20.83 26.08 28.15
C ARG A 376 -21.07 26.51 29.60
N LYS A 377 -21.40 25.57 30.50
CA LYS A 377 -21.57 25.88 31.94
C LYS A 377 -20.28 26.38 32.59
N LEU A 378 -19.12 26.01 32.06
CA LEU A 378 -17.80 26.44 32.53
C LEU A 378 -17.32 27.75 31.86
N GLY A 379 -18.14 28.36 30.99
CA GLY A 379 -17.80 29.59 30.29
C GLY A 379 -17.03 29.40 28.98
N PHE A 380 -16.93 28.18 28.47
CA PHE A 380 -16.27 27.84 27.21
C PHE A 380 -17.30 27.38 26.19
N ALA A 381 -17.97 28.33 25.54
CA ALA A 381 -18.93 28.00 24.49
C ALA A 381 -18.20 27.45 23.24
N PRO A 382 -18.71 26.38 22.61
CA PRO A 382 -18.27 25.95 21.29
C PRO A 382 -18.33 27.10 20.27
N THR A 383 -17.35 27.16 19.37
CA THR A 383 -17.33 28.14 18.27
C THR A 383 -18.39 27.84 17.20
N SER A 384 -18.87 26.60 17.12
CA SER A 384 -19.99 26.17 16.29
C SER A 384 -21.06 25.51 17.15
N GLU A 385 -22.32 25.86 16.90
CA GLU A 385 -23.48 25.20 17.50
C GLU A 385 -23.81 23.86 16.82
N ALA A 386 -23.34 23.67 15.58
CA ALA A 386 -23.56 22.47 14.78
C ALA A 386 -22.27 21.67 14.61
N PHE A 387 -22.23 20.45 15.16
CA PHE A 387 -21.07 19.57 15.12
C PHE A 387 -21.47 18.09 15.25
N PHE A 388 -20.58 17.20 14.80
CA PHE A 388 -20.73 15.76 14.99
C PHE A 388 -20.04 15.31 16.29
N ASP A 389 -18.71 15.18 16.28
CA ASP A 389 -17.91 14.64 17.38
C ASP A 389 -16.84 15.61 17.90
N THR A 390 -16.62 16.71 17.19
CA THR A 390 -15.53 17.65 17.44
C THR A 390 -16.09 18.98 17.90
N VAL A 391 -15.58 19.46 19.03
CA VAL A 391 -15.91 20.75 19.62
C VAL A 391 -14.65 21.60 19.66
N THR A 392 -14.72 22.82 19.12
CA THR A 392 -13.65 23.82 19.27
C THR A 392 -14.13 24.92 20.20
N VAL A 393 -13.32 25.32 21.18
CA VAL A 393 -13.60 26.44 22.10
C VAL A 393 -12.48 27.47 22.04
N ASP A 394 -12.82 28.74 22.25
CA ASP A 394 -11.81 29.78 22.46
C ASP A 394 -11.28 29.71 23.89
N ALA A 395 -9.98 29.47 24.02
CA ALA A 395 -9.29 29.39 25.30
C ALA A 395 -8.63 30.72 25.69
N GLY A 396 -8.47 31.64 24.74
CA GLY A 396 -7.84 32.95 24.93
C GLY A 396 -6.53 32.87 25.74
N ALA A 397 -6.37 33.78 26.70
CA ALA A 397 -5.19 33.83 27.56
C ALA A 397 -5.01 32.59 28.48
N ARG A 398 -6.01 31.73 28.61
CA ARG A 398 -5.97 30.52 29.48
C ARG A 398 -5.48 29.28 28.75
N GLN A 399 -5.18 29.35 27.45
CA GLN A 399 -4.80 28.18 26.64
C GLN A 399 -3.65 27.37 27.25
N ASN A 400 -2.55 28.02 27.64
CA ASN A 400 -1.39 27.34 28.25
C ASN A 400 -1.71 26.66 29.59
N GLU A 401 -2.54 27.31 30.43
CA GLU A 401 -3.02 26.74 31.70
C GLU A 401 -3.83 25.46 31.45
N LEU A 402 -4.74 25.50 30.46
CA LEU A 402 -5.60 24.38 30.10
C LEU A 402 -4.80 23.22 29.49
N ILE A 403 -3.83 23.51 28.61
CA ILE A 403 -2.92 22.48 28.06
C ILE A 403 -2.17 21.78 29.18
N ALA A 404 -1.61 22.52 30.14
CA ALA A 404 -0.88 21.93 31.27
C ALA A 404 -1.78 21.03 32.13
N ARG A 405 -3.04 21.42 32.35
CA ARG A 405 -4.02 20.57 33.05
C ARG A 405 -4.43 19.34 32.27
N ALA A 406 -4.61 19.45 30.95
CA ALA A 406 -4.87 18.31 30.07
C ALA A 406 -3.74 17.29 30.13
N LEU A 407 -2.49 17.74 30.06
CA LEU A 407 -1.32 16.85 30.22
C LEU A 407 -1.28 16.18 31.60
N ALA A 408 -1.64 16.89 32.66
CA ALA A 408 -1.74 16.32 34.02
C ALA A 408 -2.85 15.25 34.14
N GLU A 409 -3.94 15.37 33.39
CA GLU A 409 -5.02 14.37 33.27
C GLU A 409 -4.72 13.30 32.19
N ARG A 410 -3.52 13.34 31.56
CA ARG A 410 -3.11 12.46 30.45
C ARG A 410 -4.03 12.51 29.23
N ILE A 411 -4.45 13.72 28.87
CA ILE A 411 -5.27 14.05 27.72
C ILE A 411 -4.49 14.93 26.74
N ASN A 412 -4.57 14.61 25.44
CA ASN A 412 -4.10 15.50 24.39
C ASN A 412 -5.30 16.22 23.75
N LEU A 413 -5.18 17.52 23.54
CA LEU A 413 -6.16 18.36 22.84
C LEU A 413 -5.51 18.93 21.57
N ARG A 414 -6.31 19.29 20.57
CA ARG A 414 -5.80 20.03 19.43
C ARG A 414 -5.56 21.49 19.81
N ILE A 415 -4.36 21.98 19.56
CA ILE A 415 -3.97 23.36 19.86
C ILE A 415 -4.12 24.21 18.59
N GLY A 416 -4.96 25.26 18.65
CA GLY A 416 -5.05 26.31 17.63
C GLY A 416 -4.34 27.59 18.08
N GLU A 417 -4.56 28.71 17.39
CA GLU A 417 -3.93 30.00 17.75
C GLU A 417 -4.38 30.51 19.13
N THR A 418 -5.70 30.61 19.35
CA THR A 418 -6.29 30.89 20.67
C THR A 418 -7.27 29.80 21.11
N THR A 419 -7.48 28.80 20.27
CA THR A 419 -8.54 27.79 20.44
C THR A 419 -7.99 26.45 20.90
N LEU A 420 -8.87 25.63 21.46
CA LEU A 420 -8.63 24.21 21.74
C LEU A 420 -9.72 23.38 21.07
N GLY A 421 -9.31 22.42 20.24
CA GLY A 421 -10.18 21.42 19.62
C GLY A 421 -10.22 20.13 20.44
N ILE A 422 -11.41 19.54 20.55
CA ILE A 422 -11.69 18.35 21.34
C ILE A 422 -12.56 17.43 20.49
N ALA A 423 -11.93 16.43 19.87
CA ALA A 423 -12.60 15.40 19.08
C ALA A 423 -12.83 14.16 19.95
N VAL A 424 -14.08 13.87 20.28
CA VAL A 424 -14.42 12.61 20.96
C VAL A 424 -14.63 11.49 19.95
N ASP A 425 -14.57 10.26 20.40
CA ASP A 425 -14.58 9.09 19.52
C ASP A 425 -15.24 7.87 20.18
N GLU A 426 -15.19 6.72 19.49
CA GLU A 426 -15.80 5.46 19.93
C GLU A 426 -15.27 4.99 21.30
N THR A 427 -14.03 5.34 21.63
CA THR A 427 -13.37 4.93 22.89
C THR A 427 -13.65 5.89 24.05
N THR A 428 -14.26 7.05 23.78
CA THR A 428 -14.52 8.06 24.78
C THR A 428 -15.55 7.56 25.80
N THR A 429 -15.26 7.73 27.09
CA THR A 429 -16.13 7.33 28.20
C THR A 429 -16.77 8.54 28.89
N SER A 430 -17.70 8.32 29.82
CA SER A 430 -18.22 9.39 30.69
C SER A 430 -17.11 10.03 31.51
N GLU A 431 -16.18 9.20 32.00
CA GLU A 431 -15.05 9.59 32.84
C GLU A 431 -14.07 10.45 32.04
N THR A 432 -13.87 10.14 30.75
CA THR A 432 -13.09 10.97 29.82
C THR A 432 -13.71 12.37 29.68
N VAL A 433 -15.03 12.46 29.49
CA VAL A 433 -15.73 13.76 29.36
C VAL A 433 -15.61 14.57 30.66
N GLU A 434 -15.79 13.93 31.81
CA GLU A 434 -15.60 14.57 33.11
C GLU A 434 -14.15 15.03 33.33
N ALA A 435 -13.17 14.24 32.88
CA ALA A 435 -11.76 14.61 32.91
C ALA A 435 -11.50 15.86 32.09
N VAL A 436 -12.07 15.97 30.89
CA VAL A 436 -12.01 17.21 30.10
C VAL A 436 -12.62 18.37 30.88
N TRP A 437 -13.78 18.23 31.53
CA TRP A 437 -14.32 19.33 32.34
C TRP A 437 -13.40 19.72 33.51
N ARG A 438 -12.70 18.77 34.14
CA ARG A 438 -11.67 19.08 35.15
C ARG A 438 -10.52 19.90 34.58
N VAL A 439 -10.09 19.61 33.36
CA VAL A 439 -9.09 20.43 32.63
C VAL A 439 -9.57 21.89 32.56
N PHE A 440 -10.83 22.11 32.19
CA PHE A 440 -11.45 23.44 32.11
C PHE A 440 -11.84 24.05 33.47
N GLY A 441 -11.48 23.40 34.59
CA GLY A 441 -11.69 23.90 35.96
C GLY A 441 -13.05 23.54 36.56
N GLY A 442 -13.83 22.68 35.91
CA GLY A 442 -15.13 22.22 36.35
C GLY A 442 -15.08 20.94 37.20
N LYS A 443 -16.06 20.80 38.10
CA LYS A 443 -16.39 19.53 38.78
C LYS A 443 -17.85 19.22 38.48
N LEU A 444 -18.09 18.74 37.26
CA LEU A 444 -19.42 18.39 36.76
C LEU A 444 -19.54 16.86 36.70
N SER A 445 -20.76 16.34 36.89
CA SER A 445 -21.07 14.93 36.63
C SER A 445 -21.68 14.77 35.25
N TYR A 446 -21.25 13.75 34.50
CA TYR A 446 -21.77 13.45 33.17
C TYR A 446 -23.28 13.26 33.19
N ALA A 447 -23.79 12.47 34.14
CA ALA A 447 -25.22 12.17 34.28
C ALA A 447 -26.07 13.43 34.49
N ASP A 448 -25.59 14.38 35.28
CA ASP A 448 -26.29 15.63 35.57
C ASP A 448 -26.37 16.57 34.35
N ILE A 449 -25.31 16.60 33.54
CA ILE A 449 -25.28 17.41 32.32
C ILE A 449 -26.07 16.74 31.20
N GLU A 450 -26.00 15.41 31.11
CA GLU A 450 -26.63 14.65 30.05
C GLU A 450 -28.14 14.90 29.95
N ALA A 451 -28.83 14.98 31.09
CA ALA A 451 -30.27 15.22 31.13
C ALA A 451 -30.71 16.52 30.41
N GLY A 452 -29.83 17.52 30.34
CA GLY A 452 -30.09 18.80 29.68
C GLY A 452 -29.38 19.00 28.33
N ALA A 453 -28.63 18.01 27.83
CA ALA A 453 -27.89 18.15 26.59
C ALA A 453 -28.82 17.97 25.37
N HIS A 454 -28.77 18.94 24.45
CA HIS A 454 -29.52 18.93 23.20
C HIS A 454 -28.70 18.35 22.04
N GLU A 455 -29.40 17.84 21.03
CA GLU A 455 -28.78 17.38 19.79
C GLU A 455 -28.22 18.57 18.99
N ALA A 456 -26.98 18.46 18.51
CA ALA A 456 -26.29 19.54 17.81
C ALA A 456 -26.36 19.40 16.27
N LEU A 457 -26.83 18.27 15.74
CA LEU A 457 -26.97 18.09 14.29
C LEU A 457 -28.13 18.93 13.71
N PRO A 458 -27.91 19.78 12.69
CA PRO A 458 -28.96 20.54 12.04
C PRO A 458 -30.02 19.63 11.40
N LYS A 459 -31.30 19.97 11.58
CA LYS A 459 -32.42 19.16 11.06
C LYS A 459 -32.33 18.90 9.56
N ASP A 460 -31.95 19.91 8.79
CA ASP A 460 -31.90 19.86 7.32
C ASP A 460 -30.66 19.13 6.77
N LEU A 461 -29.74 18.72 7.65
CA LEU A 461 -28.54 17.97 7.33
C LEU A 461 -28.52 16.58 7.98
N LYS A 462 -29.63 16.14 8.58
CA LYS A 462 -29.74 14.77 9.07
C LYS A 462 -29.91 13.80 7.90
N ARG A 463 -29.23 12.68 7.96
CA ARG A 463 -29.39 11.60 7.00
C ARG A 463 -30.79 11.01 7.09
N THR A 464 -31.42 10.84 5.93
CA THR A 464 -32.71 10.14 5.80
C THR A 464 -32.62 8.93 4.87
N SER A 465 -31.60 8.86 4.02
CA SER A 465 -31.32 7.73 3.15
C SER A 465 -30.83 6.51 3.92
N ALA A 466 -31.29 5.33 3.50
CA ALA A 466 -30.74 4.06 3.95
C ALA A 466 -29.32 3.84 3.39
N PHE A 467 -28.54 3.00 4.06
CA PHE A 467 -27.20 2.58 3.66
C PHE A 467 -26.94 1.16 4.15
N LEU A 468 -26.00 0.45 3.52
CA LEU A 468 -25.62 -0.93 3.83
C LEU A 468 -26.82 -1.88 3.79
N THR A 469 -27.68 -1.70 2.79
CA THR A 469 -28.91 -2.49 2.64
C THR A 469 -28.65 -3.89 2.07
N HIS A 470 -27.48 -4.10 1.47
CA HIS A 470 -27.08 -5.40 0.94
C HIS A 470 -26.99 -6.45 2.07
N PRO A 471 -27.42 -7.71 1.86
CA PRO A 471 -27.45 -8.75 2.89
C PRO A 471 -26.13 -8.98 3.62
N VAL A 472 -24.99 -8.81 2.93
CA VAL A 472 -23.66 -9.01 3.53
C VAL A 472 -23.46 -8.19 4.82
N PHE A 473 -24.08 -7.00 4.93
CA PHE A 473 -24.01 -6.14 6.10
C PHE A 473 -25.05 -6.47 7.20
N ASN A 474 -25.89 -7.46 6.95
CA ASN A 474 -27.05 -7.83 7.76
C ASN A 474 -27.01 -9.30 8.23
N THR A 475 -26.21 -10.17 7.59
CA THR A 475 -26.20 -11.63 7.86
C THR A 475 -25.04 -12.14 8.73
N HIS A 476 -24.08 -11.29 9.10
CA HIS A 476 -22.85 -11.69 9.81
C HIS A 476 -22.63 -10.94 11.11
N ARG A 477 -23.65 -10.94 11.98
CA ARG A 477 -23.77 -10.04 13.15
C ARG A 477 -23.27 -10.66 14.44
N SER A 478 -23.34 -11.98 14.56
CA SER A 478 -22.71 -12.69 15.67
C SER A 478 -21.24 -12.95 15.40
N GLU A 479 -20.44 -13.04 16.47
CA GLU A 479 -19.00 -13.34 16.34
C GLU A 479 -18.75 -14.66 15.60
N THR A 480 -19.60 -15.68 15.81
CA THR A 480 -19.51 -16.97 15.11
C THR A 480 -19.78 -16.85 13.61
N GLU A 481 -20.77 -16.06 13.20
CA GLU A 481 -21.06 -15.85 11.78
C GLU A 481 -19.95 -15.07 11.09
N LEU A 482 -19.44 -14.01 11.72
CA LEU A 482 -18.33 -13.24 11.17
C LEU A 482 -17.06 -14.11 11.08
N LEU A 483 -16.75 -14.89 12.12
CA LEU A 483 -15.64 -15.84 12.11
C LEU A 483 -15.73 -16.80 10.91
N ARG A 484 -16.91 -17.38 10.67
CA ARG A 484 -17.15 -18.28 9.54
C ARG A 484 -17.05 -17.54 8.20
N TYR A 485 -17.54 -16.31 8.12
CA TYR A 485 -17.46 -15.50 6.91
C TYR A 485 -16.00 -15.18 6.54
N MET A 486 -15.22 -14.65 7.49
CA MET A 486 -13.79 -14.39 7.28
C MET A 486 -13.03 -15.66 6.92
N ARG A 487 -13.31 -16.78 7.60
CA ARG A 487 -12.68 -18.06 7.27
C ARG A 487 -13.01 -18.52 5.85
N LYS A 488 -14.30 -18.44 5.46
CA LYS A 488 -14.77 -18.79 4.12
C LYS A 488 -14.08 -17.95 3.05
N LEU A 489 -13.86 -16.65 3.29
CA LEU A 489 -13.14 -15.80 2.35
C LEU A 489 -11.66 -16.17 2.29
N SER A 490 -10.97 -16.36 3.42
CA SER A 490 -9.55 -16.77 3.39
C SER A 490 -9.33 -18.13 2.72
N ASP A 491 -10.29 -19.06 2.81
CA ASP A 491 -10.18 -20.36 2.12
C ASP A 491 -10.30 -20.26 0.59
N ARG A 492 -10.78 -19.12 0.05
CA ARG A 492 -10.89 -18.82 -1.38
C ARG A 492 -9.67 -18.09 -1.95
N ASP A 493 -8.68 -17.86 -1.11
CA ASP A 493 -7.45 -17.16 -1.44
C ASP A 493 -6.25 -18.09 -1.26
N LEU A 494 -5.33 -18.06 -2.23
CA LEU A 494 -4.02 -18.70 -2.09
C LEU A 494 -3.03 -17.65 -1.55
N ALA A 495 -2.42 -17.95 -0.42
CA ALA A 495 -1.45 -17.11 0.29
C ALA A 495 -0.19 -17.92 0.69
N LEU A 496 0.81 -17.29 1.34
CA LEU A 496 2.11 -17.92 1.61
C LEU A 496 2.05 -19.02 2.68
N ASP A 497 0.96 -19.13 3.43
CA ASP A 497 0.70 -20.25 4.34
C ASP A 497 0.40 -21.57 3.61
N ARG A 498 0.21 -21.52 2.27
CA ARG A 498 -0.11 -22.70 1.44
C ARG A 498 0.99 -23.11 0.47
N ALA A 499 1.59 -22.15 -0.24
CA ALA A 499 2.57 -22.42 -1.28
C ALA A 499 3.41 -21.18 -1.58
N MET A 500 4.55 -21.39 -2.23
CA MET A 500 5.35 -20.31 -2.79
C MET A 500 4.51 -19.47 -3.78
N ILE A 501 4.63 -18.14 -3.68
CA ILE A 501 4.06 -17.19 -4.64
C ILE A 501 5.24 -16.49 -5.33
N PRO A 502 5.76 -17.00 -6.46
CA PRO A 502 7.03 -16.54 -7.02
C PRO A 502 6.88 -15.31 -7.93
N LEU A 503 6.21 -14.27 -7.44
CA LEU A 503 5.97 -13.03 -8.17
C LEU A 503 7.27 -12.22 -8.30
N GLY A 504 7.81 -12.14 -9.53
CA GLY A 504 8.90 -11.22 -9.86
C GLY A 504 8.61 -9.77 -9.46
N SER A 505 9.65 -9.07 -9.02
CA SER A 505 9.63 -7.69 -8.50
C SER A 505 8.73 -7.50 -7.27
N CYS A 506 8.35 -8.57 -6.56
CA CYS A 506 7.47 -8.48 -5.39
C CYS A 506 8.12 -8.99 -4.10
N THR A 507 9.16 -9.82 -4.19
CA THR A 507 9.87 -10.40 -3.03
C THR A 507 8.91 -10.96 -1.99
N MET A 508 8.17 -12.01 -2.37
CA MET A 508 7.21 -12.71 -1.50
C MET A 508 7.91 -13.58 -0.43
N LYS A 509 8.73 -12.94 0.41
CA LYS A 509 9.51 -13.59 1.47
C LYS A 509 8.68 -13.83 2.73
N LEU A 510 9.27 -14.50 3.71
CA LEU A 510 8.65 -14.69 5.02
C LEU A 510 8.26 -13.35 5.67
N ASN A 511 7.03 -13.27 6.17
CA ASN A 511 6.60 -12.29 7.16
C ASN A 511 6.50 -13.02 8.51
N ALA A 512 7.56 -12.99 9.30
CA ALA A 512 7.68 -13.89 10.45
C ALA A 512 6.72 -13.48 11.57
N THR A 513 6.16 -14.48 12.28
CA THR A 513 5.23 -14.21 13.38
C THR A 513 5.83 -13.29 14.43
N THR A 514 7.10 -13.50 14.79
CA THR A 514 7.84 -12.64 15.73
C THR A 514 7.90 -11.19 15.25
N GLU A 515 7.99 -10.96 13.94
CA GLU A 515 8.00 -9.60 13.37
C GLU A 515 6.65 -8.90 13.46
N MET A 516 5.57 -9.69 13.37
CA MET A 516 4.20 -9.19 13.38
C MET A 516 3.67 -8.87 14.79
N ILE A 517 4.20 -9.50 15.84
CA ILE A 517 3.70 -9.37 17.23
C ILE A 517 3.63 -7.91 17.72
N PRO A 518 4.67 -7.06 17.55
CA PRO A 518 4.65 -5.70 18.10
C PRO A 518 3.61 -4.78 17.44
N LEU A 519 3.13 -5.11 16.24
CA LEU A 519 2.18 -4.29 15.48
C LEU A 519 0.91 -3.99 16.28
N THR A 520 0.40 -4.99 17.02
CA THR A 520 -0.86 -4.89 17.76
C THR A 520 -0.69 -4.48 19.23
N TRP A 521 0.54 -4.14 19.65
CA TRP A 521 0.76 -3.60 20.99
C TRP A 521 0.20 -2.18 21.10
N PRO A 522 -0.59 -1.86 22.14
CA PRO A 522 -1.18 -0.52 22.31
C PRO A 522 -0.16 0.62 22.28
N ALA A 523 1.06 0.38 22.78
CA ALA A 523 2.15 1.35 22.79
C ALA A 523 2.63 1.77 21.38
N PHE A 524 2.36 0.97 20.34
CA PHE A 524 2.61 1.32 18.95
C PHE A 524 1.30 1.61 18.20
N GLY A 525 0.26 0.77 18.39
CA GLY A 525 -1.00 0.86 17.66
C GLY A 525 -1.93 2.02 18.06
N ASN A 526 -1.87 2.51 19.30
CA ASN A 526 -2.89 3.44 19.83
C ASN A 526 -2.39 4.90 20.00
N LEU A 527 -1.14 5.20 19.62
CA LEU A 527 -0.65 6.58 19.64
C LEU A 527 -1.24 7.38 18.48
N HIS A 528 -1.64 8.62 18.76
CA HIS A 528 -2.10 9.59 17.76
C HIS A 528 -0.89 10.19 17.02
N PRO A 529 -0.89 10.34 15.67
CA PRO A 529 0.27 10.82 14.90
C PRO A 529 0.77 12.22 15.28
N PHE A 530 -0.11 13.06 15.82
CA PHE A 530 0.19 14.42 16.26
C PHE A 530 0.27 14.56 17.78
N ALA A 531 0.45 13.45 18.51
CA ALA A 531 0.76 13.52 19.93
C ALA A 531 2.11 14.23 20.16
N PRO A 532 2.29 14.93 21.30
CA PRO A 532 3.58 15.50 21.67
C PRO A 532 4.73 14.49 21.55
N ALA A 533 5.86 14.90 20.95
CA ALA A 533 6.97 14.01 20.63
C ALA A 533 7.57 13.29 21.87
N ASP A 534 7.47 13.90 23.06
CA ASP A 534 7.91 13.31 24.32
C ASP A 534 7.07 12.11 24.79
N GLN A 535 5.85 11.95 24.25
CA GLN A 535 4.99 10.79 24.45
C GLN A 535 5.35 9.64 23.50
N ALA A 536 6.12 9.89 22.44
CA ALA A 536 6.48 8.89 21.42
C ALA A 536 7.99 8.55 21.43
N LYS A 537 8.66 8.62 22.59
CA LYS A 537 10.12 8.40 22.71
C LYS A 537 10.57 7.05 22.17
N GLY A 538 9.79 5.99 22.39
CA GLY A 538 10.05 4.65 21.87
C GLY A 538 10.03 4.63 20.33
N TYR A 539 9.05 5.29 19.72
CA TYR A 539 9.00 5.48 18.26
C TYR A 539 10.22 6.25 17.75
N HIS A 540 10.57 7.39 18.35
CA HIS A 540 11.73 8.18 17.90
C HIS A 540 13.06 7.44 18.08
N ALA A 541 13.21 6.62 19.11
CA ALA A 541 14.37 5.74 19.26
C ALA A 541 14.42 4.64 18.19
N LEU A 542 13.26 4.08 17.82
CA LEU A 542 13.12 3.13 16.72
C LEU A 542 13.48 3.78 15.38
N PHE A 543 12.89 4.94 15.06
CA PHE A 543 13.13 5.67 13.80
C PHE A 543 14.61 5.98 13.61
N LYS A 544 15.24 6.62 14.60
CA LYS A 544 16.65 6.99 14.53
C LYS A 544 17.55 5.81 14.22
N ARG A 545 17.28 4.64 14.81
CA ARG A 545 18.08 3.44 14.59
C ARG A 545 17.76 2.79 13.24
N LEU A 546 16.49 2.76 12.83
CA LEU A 546 16.09 2.27 11.52
C LEU A 546 16.70 3.12 10.39
N GLU A 547 16.64 4.44 10.50
CA GLU A 547 17.25 5.39 9.56
C GLU A 547 18.76 5.14 9.44
N GLN A 548 19.47 4.97 10.57
CA GLN A 548 20.89 4.65 10.54
C GLN A 548 21.18 3.32 9.83
N TRP A 549 20.46 2.26 10.16
CA TRP A 549 20.66 0.97 9.49
C TRP A 549 20.37 1.02 8.00
N LEU A 550 19.31 1.74 7.60
CA LEU A 550 19.00 1.89 6.19
C LEU A 550 20.09 2.70 5.47
N CYS A 551 20.65 3.76 6.08
CA CYS A 551 21.84 4.44 5.56
C CYS A 551 23.03 3.48 5.39
N ASP A 552 23.31 2.65 6.40
CA ASP A 552 24.44 1.71 6.37
C ASP A 552 24.28 0.66 5.26
N ILE A 553 23.05 0.17 5.08
CA ILE A 553 22.65 -0.80 4.04
C ILE A 553 22.76 -0.20 2.64
N THR A 554 22.31 1.04 2.44
CA THR A 554 22.24 1.65 1.10
C THR A 554 23.46 2.48 0.74
N GLY A 555 24.31 2.80 1.73
CA GLY A 555 25.40 3.74 1.59
C GLY A 555 24.92 5.19 1.42
N TYR A 556 23.74 5.55 1.93
CA TYR A 556 23.22 6.93 1.89
C TYR A 556 23.57 7.70 3.17
N ASP A 557 23.30 9.01 3.18
CA ASP A 557 23.67 9.91 4.27
C ASP A 557 22.48 10.33 5.14
N ALA A 558 21.26 10.28 4.60
CA ALA A 558 20.02 10.57 5.34
C ALA A 558 18.85 9.73 4.81
N ILE A 559 17.85 9.48 5.67
CA ILE A 559 16.64 8.73 5.35
C ILE A 559 15.40 9.57 5.71
N SER A 560 14.36 9.54 4.87
CA SER A 560 13.01 9.95 5.25
C SER A 560 12.10 8.73 5.31
N LEU A 561 11.44 8.54 6.45
CA LEU A 561 10.44 7.49 6.69
C LEU A 561 9.01 7.94 6.34
N GLN A 562 8.82 9.12 5.75
CA GLN A 562 7.48 9.66 5.47
C GLN A 562 6.70 8.95 4.35
N PRO A 563 7.31 8.57 3.21
CA PRO A 563 6.54 8.03 2.08
C PRO A 563 5.95 6.63 2.40
N ASN A 564 4.63 6.51 2.26
CA ASN A 564 3.85 5.32 2.64
C ASN A 564 3.60 4.33 1.49
N SER A 565 4.39 4.38 0.43
CA SER A 565 4.49 3.34 -0.62
C SER A 565 5.74 3.56 -1.46
N GLY A 566 6.18 2.56 -2.25
CA GLY A 566 7.32 2.71 -3.15
C GLY A 566 7.13 3.84 -4.17
N ALA A 567 5.94 3.93 -4.78
CA ALA A 567 5.58 5.01 -5.70
C ALA A 567 5.61 6.41 -5.05
N GLN A 568 5.22 6.51 -3.77
CA GLN A 568 5.39 7.75 -3.01
C GLN A 568 6.86 8.06 -2.70
N GLY A 569 7.70 7.04 -2.52
CA GLY A 569 9.16 7.20 -2.41
C GLY A 569 9.79 7.69 -3.72
N GLU A 570 9.34 7.22 -4.88
CA GLU A 570 9.71 7.79 -6.18
C GLU A 570 9.33 9.26 -6.28
N TYR A 571 8.07 9.58 -6.01
CA TYR A 571 7.59 10.96 -6.02
C TYR A 571 8.40 11.86 -5.07
N ALA A 572 8.65 11.40 -3.83
CA ALA A 572 9.44 12.14 -2.84
C ALA A 572 10.90 12.34 -3.26
N GLY A 573 11.55 11.32 -3.81
CA GLY A 573 12.94 11.44 -4.26
C GLY A 573 13.09 12.38 -5.46
N LEU A 574 12.13 12.36 -6.40
CA LEU A 574 12.10 13.29 -7.52
C LEU A 574 11.79 14.74 -7.08
N LEU A 575 10.95 14.92 -6.06
CA LEU A 575 10.76 16.23 -5.42
C LEU A 575 12.04 16.74 -4.76
N ALA A 576 12.81 15.86 -4.09
CA ALA A 576 14.09 16.23 -3.50
C ALA A 576 15.10 16.68 -4.57
N ILE A 577 15.19 15.95 -5.69
CA ILE A 577 15.99 16.33 -6.86
C ILE A 577 15.54 17.68 -7.42
N ARG A 578 14.23 17.89 -7.56
CA ARG A 578 13.68 19.16 -8.04
C ARG A 578 14.04 20.32 -7.09
N GLY A 579 13.84 20.13 -5.79
CA GLY A 579 14.20 21.11 -4.75
C GLY A 579 15.67 21.49 -4.81
N TYR A 580 16.55 20.51 -5.02
CA TYR A 580 17.98 20.72 -5.22
C TYR A 580 18.30 21.57 -6.45
N HIS A 581 17.71 21.27 -7.61
CA HIS A 581 17.89 22.08 -8.83
C HIS A 581 17.35 23.50 -8.67
N VAL A 582 16.19 23.67 -8.04
CA VAL A 582 15.61 24.99 -7.75
C VAL A 582 16.54 25.82 -6.87
N ALA A 583 17.09 25.23 -5.80
CA ALA A 583 18.00 25.93 -4.88
C ALA A 583 19.33 26.36 -5.55
N ARG A 584 19.71 25.70 -6.65
CA ARG A 584 20.87 26.07 -7.49
C ARG A 584 20.55 27.12 -8.55
N GLY A 585 19.30 27.59 -8.63
CA GLY A 585 18.86 28.52 -9.68
C GLY A 585 18.62 27.82 -11.03
N GLU A 586 18.38 26.51 -11.04
CA GLU A 586 18.17 25.70 -12.25
C GLU A 586 16.76 25.06 -12.33
N PRO A 587 15.66 25.81 -12.08
CA PRO A 587 14.29 25.25 -12.09
C PRO A 587 13.82 24.78 -13.49
N HIS A 588 14.58 25.10 -14.54
CA HIS A 588 14.34 24.69 -15.91
C HIS A 588 14.73 23.23 -16.19
N ARG A 589 15.53 22.60 -15.30
CA ARG A 589 15.88 21.19 -15.42
C ARG A 589 14.68 20.32 -15.09
N LYS A 590 14.01 19.82 -16.13
CA LYS A 590 12.77 19.01 -16.03
C LYS A 590 12.80 17.71 -16.82
N VAL A 591 13.84 17.42 -17.60
CA VAL A 591 13.92 16.17 -18.36
C VAL A 591 14.30 15.01 -17.43
N CYS A 592 13.49 13.96 -17.43
CA CYS A 592 13.74 12.71 -16.73
C CYS A 592 13.97 11.58 -17.73
N LEU A 593 15.17 11.02 -17.75
CA LEU A 593 15.54 9.88 -18.59
C LEU A 593 15.06 8.59 -17.91
N ILE A 594 14.29 7.76 -18.61
CA ILE A 594 13.72 6.52 -18.05
C ILE A 594 13.91 5.36 -19.03
N PRO A 595 14.64 4.28 -18.67
CA PRO A 595 14.73 3.09 -19.49
C PRO A 595 13.37 2.48 -19.83
N SER A 596 13.23 1.93 -21.03
CA SER A 596 12.00 1.27 -21.48
C SER A 596 11.58 0.07 -20.61
N SER A 597 12.53 -0.53 -19.90
CA SER A 597 12.33 -1.64 -18.95
C SER A 597 11.84 -1.19 -17.56
N ALA A 598 11.90 0.10 -17.23
CA ALA A 598 11.55 0.59 -15.90
C ALA A 598 10.08 0.27 -15.56
N HIS A 599 9.82 0.10 -14.26
CA HIS A 599 8.47 -0.10 -13.75
C HIS A 599 7.55 1.07 -14.13
N GLY A 600 6.24 0.81 -14.26
CA GLY A 600 5.28 1.81 -14.75
C GLY A 600 5.07 2.97 -13.77
N THR A 601 5.45 2.79 -12.51
CA THR A 601 5.43 3.85 -11.48
C THR A 601 6.44 4.94 -11.80
N ASN A 602 7.65 4.60 -12.27
CA ASN A 602 8.71 5.57 -12.54
C ASN A 602 8.26 6.71 -13.47
N PRO A 603 7.73 6.44 -14.69
CA PRO A 603 7.24 7.50 -15.58
C PRO A 603 5.98 8.21 -15.05
N ALA A 604 5.12 7.52 -14.28
CA ALA A 604 3.96 8.15 -13.65
C ALA A 604 4.38 9.13 -12.53
N SER A 605 5.35 8.75 -11.70
CA SER A 605 5.95 9.58 -10.64
C SER A 605 6.68 10.78 -11.22
N ALA A 606 7.44 10.62 -12.32
CA ALA A 606 8.10 11.72 -13.02
C ALA A 606 7.09 12.74 -13.57
N ALA A 607 6.04 12.27 -14.26
CA ALA A 607 4.96 13.14 -14.74
C ALA A 607 4.27 13.88 -13.59
N MET A 608 4.08 13.22 -12.45
CA MET A 608 3.46 13.78 -11.25
C MET A 608 4.29 14.88 -10.56
N VAL A 609 5.61 14.94 -10.80
CA VAL A 609 6.51 16.04 -10.38
C VAL A 609 6.71 17.06 -11.51
N GLY A 610 5.92 16.99 -12.59
CA GLY A 610 6.00 17.91 -13.72
C GLY A 610 7.29 17.79 -14.54
N MET A 611 7.90 16.60 -14.56
CA MET A 611 9.06 16.28 -15.40
C MET A 611 8.65 15.72 -16.76
N ASP A 612 9.44 16.04 -17.78
CA ASP A 612 9.30 15.53 -19.14
C ASP A 612 9.99 14.16 -19.25
N VAL A 613 9.22 13.10 -19.45
CA VAL A 613 9.75 11.73 -19.60
C VAL A 613 10.36 11.54 -20.99
N VAL A 614 11.65 11.19 -21.03
CA VAL A 614 12.36 10.80 -22.24
C VAL A 614 12.80 9.35 -22.10
N VAL A 615 12.21 8.47 -22.90
CA VAL A 615 12.49 7.03 -22.85
C VAL A 615 13.90 6.75 -23.35
N VAL A 616 14.66 5.92 -22.64
CA VAL A 616 15.96 5.38 -23.04
C VAL A 616 15.78 3.93 -23.49
N ALA A 617 16.42 3.55 -24.60
CA ALA A 617 16.34 2.20 -25.15
C ALA A 617 17.05 1.18 -24.25
N CYS A 618 16.65 -0.08 -24.38
CA CYS A 618 17.43 -1.21 -23.86
C CYS A 618 18.06 -1.97 -25.04
N ASP A 619 19.25 -2.54 -24.83
CA ASP A 619 19.94 -3.33 -25.84
C ASP A 619 19.29 -4.73 -26.01
N ALA A 620 19.83 -5.55 -26.92
CA ALA A 620 19.31 -6.90 -27.17
C ALA A 620 19.47 -7.87 -25.98
N ARG A 621 20.33 -7.55 -25.01
CA ARG A 621 20.51 -8.29 -23.76
C ARG A 621 19.63 -7.75 -22.63
N GLY A 622 18.83 -6.73 -22.91
CA GLY A 622 17.93 -6.10 -21.95
C GLY A 622 18.62 -5.09 -21.04
N ASP A 623 19.90 -4.79 -21.24
CA ASP A 623 20.63 -3.78 -20.47
C ASP A 623 20.21 -2.38 -20.95
N VAL A 624 20.44 -1.33 -20.15
CA VAL A 624 20.27 0.05 -20.63
C VAL A 624 21.24 0.31 -21.79
N ASP A 625 20.75 0.83 -22.91
CA ASP A 625 21.61 1.25 -24.02
C ASP A 625 22.37 2.52 -23.62
N VAL A 626 23.62 2.34 -23.19
CA VAL A 626 24.50 3.43 -22.73
C VAL A 626 24.77 4.46 -23.85
N ASN A 627 24.76 4.07 -25.12
CA ASN A 627 24.98 5.00 -26.23
C ASN A 627 23.75 5.88 -26.48
N ASP A 628 22.56 5.28 -26.43
CA ASP A 628 21.30 6.03 -26.51
C ASP A 628 21.14 6.95 -25.29
N LEU A 629 21.48 6.45 -24.09
CA LEU A 629 21.52 7.26 -22.87
C LEU A 629 22.47 8.46 -23.04
N ARG A 630 23.69 8.24 -23.55
CA ARG A 630 24.67 9.30 -23.80
C ARG A 630 24.15 10.35 -24.76
N THR A 631 23.61 9.90 -25.89
CA THR A 631 23.01 10.78 -26.91
C THR A 631 21.89 11.63 -26.31
N LYS A 632 21.02 11.04 -25.49
CA LYS A 632 19.90 11.75 -24.85
C LYS A 632 20.36 12.66 -23.71
N ALA A 633 21.30 12.23 -22.88
CA ALA A 633 21.87 13.04 -21.81
C ALA A 633 22.57 14.29 -22.37
N GLU A 634 23.38 14.14 -23.42
CA GLU A 634 24.04 15.27 -24.11
C GLU A 634 23.02 16.19 -24.79
N LYS A 635 22.05 15.63 -25.52
CA LYS A 635 20.98 16.40 -26.16
C LYS A 635 20.17 17.22 -25.16
N HIS A 636 19.90 16.67 -23.98
CA HIS A 636 19.08 17.28 -22.95
C HIS A 636 19.90 17.93 -21.83
N SER A 637 21.23 18.06 -21.95
CA SER A 637 22.16 18.46 -20.87
C SER A 637 21.76 19.76 -20.16
N ALA A 638 21.27 20.77 -20.91
CA ALA A 638 20.80 22.03 -20.33
C ALA A 638 19.51 21.89 -19.49
N ASN A 639 18.69 20.86 -19.75
CA ASN A 639 17.39 20.65 -19.11
C ASN A 639 17.32 19.32 -18.33
N LEU A 640 18.41 18.58 -18.23
CA LEU A 640 18.45 17.26 -17.60
C LEU A 640 18.29 17.41 -16.09
N ALA A 641 17.21 16.85 -15.55
CA ALA A 641 16.91 16.83 -14.13
C ALA A 641 17.41 15.53 -13.49
N ALA A 642 17.03 14.40 -14.07
CA ALA A 642 17.30 13.10 -13.50
C ALA A 642 17.37 11.97 -14.53
N VAL A 643 17.94 10.84 -14.13
CA VAL A 643 17.64 9.50 -14.66
C VAL A 643 16.92 8.69 -13.57
N MET A 644 15.98 7.83 -13.96
CA MET A 644 15.46 6.78 -13.08
C MET A 644 15.89 5.41 -13.59
N ILE A 645 16.62 4.66 -12.78
CA ILE A 645 17.12 3.32 -13.10
C ILE A 645 16.73 2.33 -12.00
N THR A 646 16.54 1.06 -12.35
CA THR A 646 16.32 -0.02 -11.37
C THR A 646 17.56 -0.89 -11.35
N TYR A 647 18.06 -1.26 -10.17
CA TYR A 647 19.27 -2.07 -10.07
C TYR A 647 19.18 -3.16 -8.98
N PRO A 648 19.46 -4.44 -9.28
CA PRO A 648 19.55 -5.00 -10.64
C PRO A 648 18.28 -4.70 -11.43
N SER A 649 18.38 -4.72 -12.76
CA SER A 649 17.30 -4.27 -13.64
C SER A 649 16.03 -5.11 -13.44
N THR A 650 14.90 -4.61 -13.93
CA THR A 650 13.63 -5.38 -13.96
C THR A 650 13.70 -6.64 -14.82
N HIS A 651 14.81 -6.85 -15.56
CA HIS A 651 15.09 -8.10 -16.26
C HIS A 651 15.77 -9.16 -15.38
N GLY A 652 16.07 -8.85 -14.11
CA GLY A 652 16.71 -9.78 -13.17
C GLY A 652 18.20 -9.95 -13.42
N VAL A 653 18.89 -8.92 -13.91
CA VAL A 653 20.34 -8.97 -14.21
C VAL A 653 21.08 -7.76 -13.65
N PHE A 654 22.32 -7.99 -13.21
CA PHE A 654 23.26 -6.93 -12.86
C PHE A 654 23.96 -6.40 -14.10
N GLU A 655 23.67 -5.15 -14.46
CA GLU A 655 24.34 -4.48 -15.58
C GLU A 655 25.77 -4.08 -15.19
N GLU A 656 26.74 -4.28 -16.11
CA GLU A 656 28.17 -4.01 -15.87
C GLU A 656 28.52 -2.52 -15.80
N HIS A 657 27.73 -1.67 -16.48
CA HIS A 657 28.06 -0.26 -16.75
C HIS A 657 27.34 0.73 -15.82
N ILE A 658 26.83 0.29 -14.66
CA ILE A 658 26.00 1.13 -13.78
C ILE A 658 26.72 2.41 -13.30
N ARG A 659 28.02 2.33 -12.98
CA ARG A 659 28.83 3.51 -12.61
C ARG A 659 28.96 4.49 -13.78
N GLU A 660 29.18 3.97 -14.99
CA GLU A 660 29.29 4.80 -16.19
C GLU A 660 27.96 5.55 -16.47
N ILE A 661 26.83 4.88 -16.25
CA ILE A 661 25.49 5.49 -16.35
C ILE A 661 25.35 6.64 -15.34
N CYS A 662 25.76 6.43 -14.09
CA CYS A 662 25.72 7.48 -13.06
C CYS A 662 26.63 8.66 -13.44
N ASP A 663 27.89 8.39 -13.76
CA ASP A 663 28.90 9.40 -14.13
C ASP A 663 28.45 10.24 -15.33
N LEU A 664 27.85 9.60 -16.35
CA LEU A 664 27.34 10.25 -17.55
C LEU A 664 26.21 11.24 -17.23
N VAL A 665 25.29 10.87 -16.33
CA VAL A 665 24.17 11.73 -15.93
C VAL A 665 24.67 12.89 -15.08
N HIS A 666 25.57 12.63 -14.14
CA HIS A 666 26.22 13.66 -13.32
C HIS A 666 27.02 14.66 -14.17
N ALA A 667 27.76 14.18 -15.17
CA ALA A 667 28.52 15.02 -16.10
C ALA A 667 27.62 15.97 -16.93
N ASN A 668 26.34 15.63 -17.09
CA ASN A 668 25.34 16.45 -17.77
C ASN A 668 24.42 17.22 -16.79
N GLY A 669 24.80 17.31 -15.52
CA GLY A 669 24.11 18.11 -14.50
C GLY A 669 22.82 17.48 -13.96
N GLY A 670 22.49 16.24 -14.34
CA GLY A 670 21.37 15.50 -13.78
C GLY A 670 21.68 14.85 -12.44
N GLN A 671 20.65 14.24 -11.84
CA GLN A 671 20.76 13.40 -10.64
C GLN A 671 20.33 11.96 -10.95
N VAL A 672 20.79 11.00 -10.16
CA VAL A 672 20.51 9.59 -10.34
C VAL A 672 19.52 9.13 -9.28
N TYR A 673 18.29 8.90 -9.71
CA TYR A 673 17.29 8.17 -8.94
C TYR A 673 17.44 6.67 -9.20
N LEU A 674 17.62 5.90 -8.14
CA LEU A 674 17.67 4.44 -8.22
C LEU A 674 16.43 3.83 -7.54
N ASP A 675 15.66 3.08 -8.30
CA ASP A 675 14.54 2.29 -7.80
C ASP A 675 15.09 1.08 -7.02
N GLY A 676 14.91 1.13 -5.70
CA GLY A 676 15.40 0.12 -4.76
C GLY A 676 14.41 -1.02 -4.50
N ALA A 677 13.38 -1.21 -5.34
CA ALA A 677 12.49 -2.37 -5.24
C ALA A 677 13.24 -3.71 -5.29
N ASN A 678 14.38 -3.75 -5.99
CA ASN A 678 15.22 -4.94 -6.17
C ASN A 678 16.39 -5.03 -5.17
N MET A 679 16.32 -4.31 -4.04
CA MET A 679 17.36 -4.36 -3.00
C MET A 679 17.55 -5.75 -2.37
N ASN A 680 16.62 -6.70 -2.54
CA ASN A 680 16.82 -8.07 -2.08
C ASN A 680 17.98 -8.81 -2.78
N ALA A 681 18.50 -8.27 -3.88
CA ALA A 681 19.73 -8.74 -4.52
C ALA A 681 21.00 -7.99 -4.07
N GLN A 682 20.87 -6.93 -3.27
CA GLN A 682 21.96 -6.01 -2.96
C GLN A 682 22.37 -5.99 -1.48
N VAL A 683 21.43 -6.15 -0.55
CA VAL A 683 21.71 -5.96 0.89
C VAL A 683 22.93 -6.78 1.33
N GLY A 684 23.97 -6.09 1.81
CA GLY A 684 25.21 -6.71 2.28
C GLY A 684 26.23 -7.07 1.18
N LEU A 685 25.88 -6.89 -0.10
CA LEU A 685 26.74 -7.18 -1.26
C LEU A 685 27.13 -5.92 -2.05
N SER A 686 26.22 -4.96 -2.19
CA SER A 686 26.45 -3.68 -2.87
C SER A 686 25.56 -2.59 -2.27
N ARG A 687 25.99 -1.34 -2.41
CA ARG A 687 25.30 -0.18 -1.82
C ARG A 687 25.04 0.90 -2.88
N PRO A 688 23.78 1.24 -3.19
CA PRO A 688 23.42 2.25 -4.19
C PRO A 688 24.22 3.54 -4.13
N GLY A 689 24.39 4.09 -2.94
CA GLY A 689 25.16 5.30 -2.78
C GLY A 689 26.58 5.16 -3.31
N ASP A 690 27.26 4.02 -3.06
CA ASP A 690 28.71 3.86 -3.31
C ASP A 690 29.06 3.77 -4.80
N TYR A 691 28.07 3.48 -5.64
CA TYR A 691 28.25 3.38 -7.09
C TYR A 691 27.62 4.52 -7.89
N GLY A 692 27.10 5.55 -7.22
CA GLY A 692 26.73 6.83 -7.85
C GLY A 692 25.25 7.18 -7.83
N ALA A 693 24.39 6.41 -7.15
CA ALA A 693 22.99 6.83 -6.98
C ALA A 693 22.90 7.98 -5.96
N ASP A 694 22.10 9.01 -6.25
CA ASP A 694 21.89 10.16 -5.37
C ASP A 694 20.73 9.93 -4.39
N VAL A 695 19.70 9.20 -4.84
CA VAL A 695 18.50 8.90 -4.05
C VAL A 695 17.92 7.55 -4.47
N SER A 696 17.43 6.79 -3.50
CA SER A 696 16.59 5.61 -3.76
C SER A 696 15.41 5.57 -2.82
N HIS A 697 14.29 5.00 -3.27
CA HIS A 697 13.31 4.45 -2.34
C HIS A 697 13.62 2.99 -2.03
N LEU A 698 13.12 2.50 -0.89
CA LEU A 698 13.14 1.08 -0.53
C LEU A 698 11.71 0.57 -0.36
N ASN A 699 11.38 -0.61 -0.87
CA ASN A 699 10.11 -1.26 -0.53
C ASN A 699 10.27 -2.10 0.72
N LEU A 700 9.90 -1.56 1.89
CA LEU A 700 9.94 -2.33 3.14
C LEU A 700 9.00 -3.55 3.11
N HIS A 701 7.93 -3.46 2.32
CA HIS A 701 6.95 -4.53 2.06
C HIS A 701 7.39 -5.55 0.99
N LYS A 702 8.65 -5.47 0.57
CA LYS A 702 9.31 -6.45 -0.28
C LYS A 702 10.55 -6.95 0.46
N THR A 703 11.60 -6.13 0.48
CA THR A 703 12.92 -6.52 0.99
C THR A 703 12.97 -6.69 2.51
N PHE A 704 12.12 -5.99 3.27
CA PHE A 704 12.20 -5.89 4.74
C PHE A 704 10.92 -6.35 5.46
N CYS A 705 10.29 -7.39 4.90
CA CYS A 705 9.29 -8.25 5.56
C CYS A 705 7.94 -7.62 5.96
N ILE A 706 7.66 -6.33 5.70
CA ILE A 706 6.28 -5.83 5.87
C ILE A 706 5.35 -6.69 4.98
N PRO A 707 4.22 -7.18 5.50
CA PRO A 707 3.34 -8.08 4.77
C PRO A 707 2.69 -7.40 3.58
N HIS A 708 2.55 -8.15 2.50
CA HIS A 708 1.97 -7.70 1.22
C HIS A 708 0.49 -7.32 1.33
N GLY A 709 -0.25 -7.87 2.30
CA GLY A 709 -1.59 -7.42 2.70
C GLY A 709 -2.69 -7.55 1.64
N GLY A 710 -2.51 -8.41 0.65
CA GLY A 710 -3.41 -8.51 -0.51
C GLY A 710 -3.26 -7.36 -1.52
N GLY A 711 -2.24 -6.51 -1.37
CA GLY A 711 -2.00 -5.30 -2.17
C GLY A 711 -1.78 -4.02 -1.35
N GLY A 712 -1.38 -4.15 -0.09
CA GLY A 712 -1.15 -3.06 0.86
C GLY A 712 -1.46 -3.47 2.30
N PRO A 713 -0.67 -3.06 3.30
CA PRO A 713 0.07 -1.80 3.32
C PRO A 713 1.48 -1.86 2.72
N GLY A 714 2.06 -0.69 2.49
CA GLY A 714 3.47 -0.53 2.17
C GLY A 714 4.12 0.63 2.92
N MET A 715 5.45 0.63 2.94
CA MET A 715 6.29 1.78 3.26
C MET A 715 7.39 1.91 2.21
N GLY A 716 7.67 3.14 1.80
CA GLY A 716 8.63 3.50 0.75
C GLY A 716 9.66 4.53 1.18
N PRO A 717 10.37 4.33 2.31
CA PRO A 717 11.34 5.31 2.78
C PRO A 717 12.39 5.62 1.71
N ILE A 718 12.86 6.87 1.67
CA ILE A 718 13.89 7.30 0.73
C ILE A 718 15.21 7.53 1.45
N GLY A 719 16.28 6.98 0.89
CA GLY A 719 17.66 7.31 1.27
C GLY A 719 18.27 8.26 0.26
N VAL A 720 18.99 9.26 0.75
CA VAL A 720 19.57 10.31 -0.09
C VAL A 720 21.03 10.57 0.26
N ARG A 721 21.79 11.02 -0.73
CA ARG A 721 23.12 11.59 -0.55
C ARG A 721 23.05 12.94 0.16
N ALA A 722 24.14 13.32 0.82
CA ALA A 722 24.21 14.48 1.72
C ALA A 722 23.69 15.79 1.09
N HIS A 723 23.94 16.03 -0.20
CA HIS A 723 23.48 17.24 -0.90
C HIS A 723 21.97 17.31 -1.11
N LEU A 724 21.27 16.18 -1.03
CA LEU A 724 19.81 16.10 -1.14
C LEU A 724 19.09 16.11 0.22
N ALA A 725 19.81 15.93 1.34
CA ALA A 725 19.24 15.77 2.68
C ALA A 725 18.34 16.95 3.11
N LEU A 726 18.69 18.19 2.74
CA LEU A 726 17.89 19.38 3.04
C LEU A 726 16.53 19.40 2.31
N TYR A 727 16.39 18.63 1.23
CA TYR A 727 15.20 18.58 0.38
C TYR A 727 14.38 17.31 0.60
N LEU A 728 14.65 16.55 1.68
CA LEU A 728 13.73 15.51 2.14
C LEU A 728 12.37 16.13 2.49
N PRO A 729 11.25 15.38 2.34
CA PRO A 729 9.93 15.88 2.69
C PRO A 729 9.85 16.33 4.16
N GLY A 730 9.42 17.57 4.39
CA GLY A 730 9.05 18.07 5.72
C GLY A 730 7.61 17.73 6.09
N HIS A 731 7.14 18.21 7.23
CA HIS A 731 5.73 18.10 7.65
C HIS A 731 5.36 19.21 8.64
N PRO A 732 4.19 19.87 8.51
CA PRO A 732 3.78 20.98 9.38
C PRO A 732 3.79 20.68 10.88
N ALA A 733 3.62 19.42 11.27
CA ALA A 733 3.63 18.99 12.67
C ALA A 733 5.04 18.78 13.27
N THR A 734 6.07 18.67 12.43
CA THR A 734 7.45 18.40 12.86
C THR A 734 8.43 19.49 12.44
N ASP A 735 8.07 20.31 11.46
CA ASP A 735 8.89 21.42 10.99
C ASP A 735 9.04 22.49 12.09
N SER A 736 10.17 23.19 12.04
CA SER A 736 10.41 24.40 12.84
C SER A 736 9.61 25.60 12.29
N GLU A 737 9.81 26.80 12.83
CA GLU A 737 9.26 28.04 12.24
C GLU A 737 9.69 28.24 10.78
N ILE A 738 10.82 27.65 10.37
CA ILE A 738 11.27 27.61 8.97
C ILE A 738 10.78 26.28 8.36
N PRO A 739 9.84 26.33 7.39
CA PRO A 739 9.39 25.13 6.67
C PRO A 739 10.52 24.51 5.86
N HIS A 740 10.46 23.19 5.67
CA HIS A 740 11.34 22.52 4.73
C HIS A 740 11.12 23.02 3.29
N PRO A 741 12.16 23.02 2.43
CA PRO A 741 12.02 23.40 1.02
C PRO A 741 11.04 22.51 0.24
N VAL A 742 10.91 21.25 0.62
CA VAL A 742 9.96 20.29 0.06
C VAL A 742 8.91 19.96 1.12
N GLY A 743 7.64 20.18 0.78
CA GLY A 743 6.52 19.90 1.68
C GLY A 743 6.24 18.40 1.87
N PRO A 744 5.23 18.06 2.70
CA PRO A 744 4.90 16.67 2.98
C PRO A 744 4.33 15.96 1.75
N VAL A 745 4.64 14.67 1.64
CA VAL A 745 4.09 13.75 0.64
C VAL A 745 3.02 12.83 1.21
N SER A 746 2.99 12.64 2.54
CA SER A 746 2.00 11.80 3.25
C SER A 746 1.27 12.61 4.32
N ALA A 747 0.08 12.15 4.74
CA ALA A 747 -0.73 12.83 5.76
C ALA A 747 -0.11 12.83 7.17
N ALA A 748 0.73 11.83 7.48
CA ALA A 748 1.41 11.71 8.76
C ALA A 748 2.94 11.85 8.57
N PRO A 749 3.66 12.43 9.54
CA PRO A 749 5.08 12.77 9.41
C PRO A 749 5.98 11.54 9.17
N PHE A 750 5.57 10.37 9.66
CA PHE A 750 6.30 9.10 9.50
C PHE A 750 5.47 8.04 8.75
N GLY A 751 4.53 8.49 7.91
CA GLY A 751 3.66 7.62 7.12
C GLY A 751 2.91 6.62 8.00
N SER A 752 3.04 5.33 7.67
CA SER A 752 2.45 4.23 8.44
C SER A 752 3.41 3.74 9.52
N ALA A 753 3.58 4.52 10.59
CA ALA A 753 4.63 4.30 11.57
C ALA A 753 4.56 2.92 12.27
N SER A 754 3.37 2.41 12.57
CA SER A 754 3.21 1.15 13.31
C SER A 754 3.84 -0.07 12.62
N ILE A 755 3.81 -0.12 11.29
CA ILE A 755 4.38 -1.25 10.52
C ILE A 755 5.91 -1.14 10.34
N LEU A 756 6.53 -0.02 10.72
CA LEU A 756 8.00 0.08 10.77
C LEU A 756 8.60 -0.85 11.84
N THR A 757 7.80 -1.26 12.82
CA THR A 757 8.20 -2.26 13.84
C THR A 757 8.62 -3.59 13.21
N ILE A 758 7.99 -4.00 12.10
CA ILE A 758 8.26 -5.26 11.39
C ILE A 758 9.66 -5.26 10.77
N SER A 759 9.99 -4.24 9.97
CA SER A 759 11.32 -4.14 9.36
C SER A 759 12.42 -3.93 10.39
N TYR A 760 12.11 -3.21 11.48
CA TYR A 760 13.06 -2.98 12.56
C TYR A 760 13.44 -4.28 13.28
N ILE A 761 12.46 -5.10 13.65
CA ILE A 761 12.72 -6.37 14.34
C ILE A 761 13.32 -7.43 13.41
N TYR A 762 12.97 -7.43 12.11
CA TYR A 762 13.67 -8.24 11.09
C TYR A 762 15.18 -7.95 11.09
N ILE A 763 15.57 -6.66 11.01
CA ILE A 763 16.99 -6.27 11.00
C ILE A 763 17.69 -6.65 12.30
N LEU A 764 17.03 -6.49 13.46
CA LEU A 764 17.56 -6.93 14.75
C LEU A 764 17.88 -8.43 14.78
N MET A 765 16.98 -9.25 14.25
CA MET A 765 17.11 -10.71 14.32
C MET A 765 18.05 -11.26 13.27
N MET A 766 18.19 -10.59 12.13
CA MET A 766 19.12 -11.00 11.07
C MET A 766 20.55 -10.53 11.33
N GLY A 767 20.73 -9.31 11.83
CA GLY A 767 22.02 -8.64 11.86
C GLY A 767 22.65 -8.49 10.46
N GLY A 768 23.87 -7.97 10.39
CA GLY A 768 24.54 -7.76 9.10
C GLY A 768 24.83 -9.06 8.33
N GLU A 769 25.35 -10.08 9.01
CA GLU A 769 25.68 -11.38 8.41
C GLU A 769 24.44 -12.12 7.89
N GLY A 770 23.35 -12.16 8.66
CA GLY A 770 22.10 -12.80 8.26
C GLY A 770 21.46 -12.10 7.06
N LEU A 771 21.47 -10.77 7.02
CA LEU A 771 20.97 -9.99 5.88
C LEU A 771 21.78 -10.26 4.60
N THR A 772 23.12 -10.29 4.68
CA THR A 772 23.96 -10.66 3.53
C THR A 772 23.63 -12.08 3.07
N ARG A 773 23.47 -13.01 4.01
CA ARG A 773 23.16 -14.42 3.71
C ARG A 773 21.81 -14.59 3.03
N ALA A 774 20.80 -13.82 3.43
CA ALA A 774 19.50 -13.80 2.77
C ALA A 774 19.65 -13.42 1.29
N THR A 775 20.37 -12.33 0.99
CA THR A 775 20.65 -11.89 -0.37
C THR A 775 21.37 -12.95 -1.20
N GLU A 776 22.41 -13.59 -0.66
CA GLU A 776 23.15 -14.67 -1.33
C GLU A 776 22.24 -15.84 -1.74
N VAL A 777 21.32 -16.23 -0.84
CA VAL A 777 20.42 -17.36 -1.06
C VAL A 777 19.27 -16.98 -2.00
N ALA A 778 18.77 -15.75 -1.96
CA ALA A 778 17.80 -15.28 -2.95
C ALA A 778 18.36 -15.40 -4.38
N ILE A 779 19.61 -15.00 -4.58
CA ILE A 779 20.32 -15.13 -5.88
C ILE A 779 20.54 -16.61 -6.24
N LEU A 780 20.95 -17.45 -5.28
CA LEU A 780 21.10 -18.89 -5.52
C LEU A 780 19.78 -19.54 -5.95
N ASN A 781 18.68 -19.24 -5.26
CA ASN A 781 17.37 -19.81 -5.53
C ASN A 781 16.90 -19.43 -6.94
N ALA A 782 17.09 -18.18 -7.35
CA ALA A 782 16.73 -17.73 -8.70
C ALA A 782 17.59 -18.38 -9.80
N ASN A 783 18.90 -18.51 -9.59
CA ASN A 783 19.79 -19.20 -10.54
C ASN A 783 19.47 -20.69 -10.62
N TYR A 784 19.11 -21.33 -9.51
CA TYR A 784 18.68 -22.72 -9.50
C TYR A 784 17.43 -22.95 -10.34
N ILE A 785 16.41 -22.08 -10.20
CA ILE A 785 15.21 -22.11 -11.05
C ILE A 785 15.57 -21.88 -12.51
N ALA A 786 16.38 -20.85 -12.79
CA ALA A 786 16.80 -20.51 -14.14
C ALA A 786 17.44 -21.70 -14.86
N ASP A 787 18.33 -22.43 -14.18
CA ASP A 787 19.04 -23.58 -14.76
C ASP A 787 18.15 -24.83 -14.88
N ARG A 788 17.23 -25.05 -13.93
CA ARG A 788 16.21 -26.12 -14.03
C ARG A 788 15.23 -25.92 -15.17
N LEU A 789 14.83 -24.67 -15.44
CA LEU A 789 13.81 -24.35 -16.44
C LEU A 789 14.37 -24.08 -17.83
N GLN A 790 15.64 -23.68 -17.97
CA GLN A 790 16.29 -23.37 -19.25
C GLN A 790 16.03 -24.39 -20.38
N PRO A 791 16.07 -25.73 -20.15
CA PRO A 791 15.83 -26.71 -21.20
C PRO A 791 14.38 -26.74 -21.71
N HIS A 792 13.44 -26.17 -20.96
CA HIS A 792 12.00 -26.26 -21.18
C HIS A 792 11.40 -24.92 -21.61
N PHE A 793 11.85 -23.85 -20.97
CA PHE A 793 11.52 -22.46 -21.28
C PHE A 793 12.83 -21.66 -21.31
N PRO A 794 13.20 -21.04 -22.43
CA PRO A 794 14.41 -20.23 -22.50
C PRO A 794 14.42 -19.15 -21.42
N VAL A 795 15.52 -19.01 -20.67
CA VAL A 795 15.74 -17.84 -19.81
C VAL A 795 16.19 -16.68 -20.69
N LEU A 796 15.41 -15.59 -20.68
CA LEU A 796 15.51 -14.53 -21.66
C LEU A 796 16.76 -13.66 -21.49
N TYR A 797 17.13 -13.37 -20.24
CA TYR A 797 18.25 -12.47 -19.92
C TYR A 797 19.16 -13.11 -18.89
N ARG A 798 20.47 -12.99 -19.12
CA ARG A 798 21.56 -13.44 -18.25
C ARG A 798 22.74 -12.49 -18.42
N ASN A 799 23.54 -12.33 -17.38
CA ASN A 799 24.77 -11.55 -17.48
C ASN A 799 25.84 -12.27 -18.35
N ALA A 800 27.01 -11.65 -18.53
CA ALA A 800 28.09 -12.19 -19.35
C ALA A 800 28.67 -13.54 -18.85
N LYS A 801 28.39 -13.93 -17.60
CA LYS A 801 28.78 -15.22 -17.01
C LYS A 801 27.62 -16.22 -16.96
N GLY A 802 26.48 -15.91 -17.58
CA GLY A 802 25.33 -16.79 -17.62
C GLY A 802 24.52 -16.81 -16.31
N ARG A 803 24.66 -15.81 -15.44
CA ARG A 803 23.94 -15.71 -14.16
C ARG A 803 22.78 -14.72 -14.22
N VAL A 804 21.79 -14.95 -13.37
CA VAL A 804 20.71 -14.00 -13.03
C VAL A 804 20.93 -13.45 -11.62
N ALA A 805 20.20 -12.41 -11.25
CA ALA A 805 20.20 -11.84 -9.90
C ALA A 805 19.25 -12.63 -8.98
N HIS A 806 18.31 -11.97 -8.29
CA HIS A 806 17.32 -12.56 -7.39
C HIS A 806 16.04 -13.03 -8.11
N GLU A 807 15.92 -12.77 -9.41
CA GLU A 807 14.78 -13.14 -10.23
C GLU A 807 15.22 -13.49 -11.66
N CYS A 808 14.39 -14.23 -12.41
CA CYS A 808 14.65 -14.56 -13.81
C CYS A 808 13.38 -14.47 -14.68
N ILE A 809 13.56 -14.22 -15.97
CA ILE A 809 12.45 -14.22 -16.94
C ILE A 809 12.56 -15.46 -17.82
N VAL A 810 11.49 -16.26 -17.84
CA VAL A 810 11.34 -17.38 -18.78
C VAL A 810 10.43 -16.99 -19.95
N ASP A 811 10.77 -17.45 -21.15
CA ASP A 811 10.14 -17.02 -22.40
C ASP A 811 9.31 -18.14 -23.07
N PRO A 812 7.98 -18.17 -22.85
CA PRO A 812 7.09 -19.09 -23.55
C PRO A 812 6.60 -18.57 -24.91
N ARG A 813 7.01 -17.39 -25.38
CA ARG A 813 6.36 -16.70 -26.52
C ARG A 813 6.37 -17.55 -27.80
N ALA A 814 7.45 -18.28 -28.07
CA ALA A 814 7.56 -19.15 -29.23
C ALA A 814 6.51 -20.28 -29.23
N LEU A 815 6.09 -20.74 -28.04
CA LEU A 815 5.10 -21.81 -27.87
C LEU A 815 3.71 -21.40 -28.36
N LYS A 816 3.38 -20.11 -28.35
CA LYS A 816 2.11 -19.62 -28.91
C LYS A 816 2.00 -19.91 -30.39
N THR A 817 3.10 -19.79 -31.14
CA THR A 817 3.12 -20.06 -32.58
C THR A 817 3.01 -21.55 -32.88
N THR A 818 3.63 -22.41 -32.07
CA THR A 818 3.67 -23.86 -32.31
C THR A 818 2.44 -24.61 -31.78
N SER A 819 1.82 -24.11 -30.69
CA SER A 819 0.76 -24.82 -29.98
C SER A 819 -0.52 -24.01 -29.74
N GLY A 820 -0.49 -22.69 -29.97
CA GLY A 820 -1.59 -21.78 -29.59
C GLY A 820 -1.66 -21.47 -28.08
N VAL A 821 -0.79 -22.06 -27.26
CA VAL A 821 -0.74 -21.84 -25.80
C VAL A 821 -0.25 -20.43 -25.49
N THR A 822 -0.94 -19.75 -24.58
CA THR A 822 -0.58 -18.40 -24.13
C THR A 822 0.03 -18.43 -22.73
N VAL A 823 0.63 -17.31 -22.32
CA VAL A 823 1.11 -17.14 -20.94
C VAL A 823 -0.02 -17.23 -19.91
N ASP A 824 -1.23 -16.77 -20.28
CA ASP A 824 -2.42 -16.89 -19.42
C ASP A 824 -2.79 -18.36 -19.19
N ASP A 825 -2.71 -19.21 -20.22
CA ASP A 825 -2.97 -20.64 -20.08
C ASP A 825 -2.00 -21.31 -19.10
N ILE A 826 -0.71 -20.96 -19.17
CA ILE A 826 0.31 -21.47 -18.23
C ILE A 826 0.00 -20.98 -16.80
N ALA A 827 -0.31 -19.69 -16.65
CA ALA A 827 -0.62 -19.10 -15.36
C ALA A 827 -1.86 -19.71 -14.70
N LYS A 828 -2.94 -19.91 -15.47
CA LYS A 828 -4.15 -20.58 -14.97
C LYS A 828 -3.89 -22.04 -14.68
N ARG A 829 -3.06 -22.72 -15.48
CA ARG A 829 -2.73 -24.12 -15.26
C ARG A 829 -1.92 -24.35 -13.99
N LEU A 830 -1.04 -23.42 -13.62
CA LEU A 830 -0.29 -23.48 -12.35
C LEU A 830 -1.21 -23.56 -11.11
N ILE A 831 -2.42 -23.00 -11.17
CA ILE A 831 -3.42 -23.12 -10.09
C ILE A 831 -3.76 -24.59 -9.82
N ASP A 832 -3.89 -25.41 -10.87
CA ASP A 832 -4.20 -26.83 -10.72
C ASP A 832 -3.06 -27.61 -10.07
N TYR A 833 -1.83 -27.13 -10.23
CA TYR A 833 -0.62 -27.63 -9.57
C TYR A 833 -0.42 -27.03 -8.16
N GLY A 834 -1.31 -26.13 -7.71
CA GLY A 834 -1.30 -25.55 -6.38
C GLY A 834 -0.41 -24.32 -6.23
N PHE A 835 -0.11 -23.60 -7.31
CA PHE A 835 0.73 -22.40 -7.29
C PHE A 835 -0.03 -21.16 -7.77
N HIS A 836 0.29 -20.03 -7.15
CA HIS A 836 0.05 -18.74 -7.78
C HIS A 836 1.04 -18.55 -8.93
N ALA A 837 0.60 -17.93 -10.03
CA ALA A 837 1.48 -17.65 -11.15
C ALA A 837 2.59 -16.64 -10.80
N PRO A 838 3.77 -16.73 -11.43
CA PRO A 838 4.76 -15.65 -11.40
C PRO A 838 4.22 -14.35 -12.01
N THR A 839 5.02 -13.28 -11.97
CA THR A 839 4.64 -12.00 -12.57
C THR A 839 4.50 -12.18 -14.09
N MET A 840 3.34 -11.80 -14.63
CA MET A 840 2.99 -12.06 -16.03
C MET A 840 3.16 -10.83 -16.90
N SER A 841 3.74 -11.02 -18.09
CA SER A 841 3.79 -10.02 -19.17
C SER A 841 4.43 -8.68 -18.81
N PHE A 842 5.24 -8.64 -17.76
CA PHE A 842 6.04 -7.51 -17.33
C PHE A 842 7.42 -8.02 -16.86
N PRO A 843 8.54 -7.34 -17.20
CA PRO A 843 8.62 -6.16 -18.08
C PRO A 843 8.46 -6.50 -19.58
N VAL A 844 8.48 -7.78 -19.96
CA VAL A 844 8.33 -8.22 -21.35
C VAL A 844 6.95 -8.84 -21.56
N ALA A 845 6.20 -8.35 -22.55
CA ALA A 845 4.87 -8.89 -22.85
C ALA A 845 4.95 -10.37 -23.26
N GLY A 846 4.08 -11.20 -22.68
CA GLY A 846 4.00 -12.64 -23.00
C GLY A 846 5.01 -13.53 -22.28
N THR A 847 5.76 -13.02 -21.30
CA THR A 847 6.72 -13.80 -20.49
C THR A 847 6.26 -13.99 -19.04
N LEU A 848 7.00 -14.80 -18.28
CA LEU A 848 6.84 -14.98 -16.83
C LEU A 848 8.13 -14.58 -16.12
N MET A 849 8.02 -13.72 -15.12
CA MET A 849 9.13 -13.28 -14.26
C MET A 849 9.00 -13.90 -12.87
N ILE A 850 10.03 -14.66 -12.48
CA ILE A 850 10.02 -15.59 -11.35
C ILE A 850 11.03 -15.11 -10.31
N GLU A 851 10.55 -14.85 -9.10
CA GLU A 851 11.37 -14.48 -7.93
C GLU A 851 11.01 -15.41 -6.75
N PRO A 852 11.87 -16.37 -6.39
CA PRO A 852 11.58 -17.32 -5.31
C PRO A 852 11.85 -16.79 -3.90
N THR A 853 12.66 -15.72 -3.78
CA THR A 853 13.23 -15.24 -2.51
C THR A 853 14.11 -16.28 -1.79
N GLU A 854 14.69 -15.88 -0.67
CA GLU A 854 15.51 -16.71 0.20
C GLU A 854 14.71 -17.62 1.13
N SER A 855 13.42 -17.34 1.33
CA SER A 855 12.60 -17.99 2.36
C SER A 855 12.05 -19.35 1.93
N GLU A 856 12.07 -19.63 0.63
CA GLU A 856 11.50 -20.86 0.09
C GLU A 856 12.49 -22.02 0.14
N SER A 857 12.01 -23.16 0.64
CA SER A 857 12.82 -24.37 0.71
C SER A 857 13.13 -24.90 -0.69
N LYS A 858 14.24 -25.64 -0.83
CA LYS A 858 14.55 -26.34 -2.09
C LYS A 858 13.41 -27.25 -2.55
N ALA A 859 12.73 -27.92 -1.63
CA ALA A 859 11.62 -28.82 -1.96
C ALA A 859 10.43 -28.07 -2.60
N GLU A 860 10.13 -26.85 -2.13
CA GLU A 860 9.06 -26.03 -2.70
C GLU A 860 9.46 -25.47 -4.07
N ILE A 861 10.73 -25.06 -4.21
CA ILE A 861 11.31 -24.63 -5.48
C ILE A 861 11.30 -25.78 -6.50
N ASP A 862 11.64 -27.00 -6.09
CA ASP A 862 11.56 -28.20 -6.92
C ASP A 862 10.13 -28.46 -7.38
N ARG A 863 9.14 -28.40 -6.47
CA ARG A 863 7.72 -28.57 -6.80
C ARG A 863 7.26 -27.57 -7.88
N PHE A 864 7.67 -26.31 -7.76
CA PHE A 864 7.33 -25.29 -8.76
C PHE A 864 8.01 -25.57 -10.11
N CYS A 865 9.30 -25.91 -10.11
CA CYS A 865 10.02 -26.27 -11.33
C CYS A 865 9.39 -27.49 -12.01
N ASP A 866 9.04 -28.52 -11.24
CA ASP A 866 8.41 -29.74 -11.76
C ASP A 866 7.01 -29.47 -12.31
N ALA A 867 6.23 -28.56 -11.69
CA ALA A 867 4.96 -28.10 -12.22
C ALA A 867 5.13 -27.39 -13.57
N MET A 868 6.09 -26.48 -13.69
CA MET A 868 6.41 -25.80 -14.95
C MET A 868 6.86 -26.79 -16.03
N ILE A 869 7.71 -27.77 -15.70
CA ILE A 869 8.18 -28.82 -16.62
C ILE A 869 7.01 -29.72 -17.05
N ALA A 870 6.12 -30.09 -16.13
CA ALA A 870 4.92 -30.86 -16.45
C ALA A 870 3.98 -30.08 -17.38
N ILE A 871 3.79 -28.78 -17.15
CA ILE A 871 3.07 -27.89 -18.06
C ILE A 871 3.74 -27.85 -19.44
N ARG A 872 5.07 -27.77 -19.53
CA ARG A 872 5.77 -27.85 -20.82
C ARG A 872 5.46 -29.15 -21.56
N ASN A 873 5.37 -30.27 -20.85
CA ASN A 873 5.00 -31.55 -21.44
C ASN A 873 3.53 -31.55 -21.92
N GLU A 874 2.60 -30.96 -21.16
CA GLU A 874 1.21 -30.76 -21.64
C GLU A 874 1.16 -29.92 -22.93
N ILE A 875 2.03 -28.91 -23.06
CA ILE A 875 2.18 -28.12 -24.29
C ILE A 875 2.70 -29.00 -25.43
N THR A 876 3.68 -29.88 -25.18
CA THR A 876 4.18 -30.84 -26.16
C THR A 876 3.08 -31.79 -26.65
N GLU A 877 2.17 -32.22 -25.78
CA GLU A 877 1.03 -33.05 -26.18
C GLU A 877 0.07 -32.31 -27.14
N VAL A 878 -0.08 -30.99 -26.98
CA VAL A 878 -0.80 -30.13 -27.94
C VAL A 878 -0.03 -30.02 -29.26
N GLU A 879 1.29 -29.79 -29.22
CA GLU A 879 2.16 -29.75 -30.42
C GLU A 879 2.12 -31.07 -31.21
N ASN A 880 2.05 -32.20 -30.51
CA ASN A 880 1.96 -33.55 -31.08
C ASN A 880 0.54 -33.93 -31.54
N GLY A 881 -0.46 -33.06 -31.33
CA GLY A 881 -1.83 -33.25 -31.80
C GLY A 881 -2.67 -34.22 -30.95
N ARG A 882 -2.25 -34.56 -29.72
CA ARG A 882 -3.11 -35.32 -28.79
C ARG A 882 -4.37 -34.56 -28.45
N TRP A 883 -4.25 -33.24 -28.26
CA TRP A 883 -5.37 -32.33 -28.03
C TRP A 883 -5.27 -31.13 -28.97
N LYS A 884 -6.42 -30.62 -29.39
CA LYS A 884 -6.50 -29.22 -29.82
C LYS A 884 -6.35 -28.32 -28.59
N ILE A 885 -5.73 -27.16 -28.71
CA ILE A 885 -5.55 -26.22 -27.60
C ILE A 885 -6.88 -25.90 -26.91
N GLU A 886 -7.96 -25.70 -27.66
CA GLU A 886 -9.29 -25.38 -27.14
C GLU A 886 -9.87 -26.49 -26.23
N ALA A 887 -9.45 -27.74 -26.42
CA ALA A 887 -9.91 -28.91 -25.68
C ALA A 887 -8.88 -29.43 -24.66
N SER A 888 -7.78 -28.70 -24.45
CA SER A 888 -6.67 -29.10 -23.59
C SER A 888 -6.90 -28.74 -22.10
N PRO A 889 -6.21 -29.40 -21.15
CA PRO A 889 -6.22 -28.98 -19.75
C PRO A 889 -5.78 -27.52 -19.57
N LEU A 890 -4.84 -27.04 -20.40
CA LEU A 890 -4.29 -25.68 -20.36
C LEU A 890 -5.35 -24.61 -20.62
N ARG A 891 -6.22 -24.79 -21.63
CA ARG A 891 -7.28 -23.82 -21.94
C ARG A 891 -8.43 -23.85 -20.95
N HIS A 892 -8.71 -25.03 -20.39
CA HIS A 892 -9.79 -25.23 -19.42
C HIS A 892 -9.40 -24.90 -17.97
N ALA A 893 -8.12 -24.71 -17.68
CA ALA A 893 -7.66 -24.33 -16.35
C ALA A 893 -8.16 -22.93 -15.94
N PRO A 894 -8.39 -22.68 -14.64
CA PRO A 894 -8.27 -23.65 -13.54
C PRO A 894 -9.49 -24.59 -13.44
N HIS A 895 -9.28 -25.75 -12.82
CA HIS A 895 -10.32 -26.74 -12.55
C HIS A 895 -10.88 -26.58 -11.13
N THR A 896 -12.20 -26.47 -11.03
CA THR A 896 -12.93 -26.25 -9.77
C THR A 896 -13.46 -27.56 -9.18
N VAL A 897 -13.95 -27.51 -7.93
CA VAL A 897 -14.70 -28.61 -7.32
C VAL A 897 -15.96 -28.95 -8.14
N HIS A 898 -16.56 -27.96 -8.80
CA HIS A 898 -17.71 -28.17 -9.67
C HIS A 898 -17.34 -28.96 -10.93
N ASP A 899 -16.15 -28.76 -11.48
CA ASP A 899 -15.71 -29.51 -12.66
C ASP A 899 -15.48 -31.00 -12.34
N ILE A 900 -14.90 -31.34 -11.19
CA ILE A 900 -14.70 -32.75 -10.82
C ILE A 900 -16.01 -33.46 -10.42
N ALA A 901 -16.96 -32.72 -9.84
CA ALA A 901 -18.27 -33.23 -9.45
C ALA A 901 -19.25 -33.34 -10.63
N ASP A 902 -18.91 -32.82 -11.81
CA ASP A 902 -19.77 -32.82 -12.99
C ASP A 902 -19.85 -34.22 -13.61
N ASP A 903 -21.00 -34.89 -13.48
CA ASP A 903 -21.27 -36.22 -14.05
C ASP A 903 -21.10 -36.27 -15.58
N GLY A 904 -21.23 -35.12 -16.26
CA GLY A 904 -21.14 -34.98 -17.71
C GLY A 904 -19.75 -34.68 -18.26
N TRP A 905 -18.67 -35.17 -17.63
CA TRP A 905 -17.29 -34.87 -18.04
C TRP A 905 -16.98 -35.30 -19.49
N ASN A 906 -17.16 -34.37 -20.43
CA ASN A 906 -16.92 -34.54 -21.85
C ASN A 906 -15.69 -33.73 -22.32
N ARG A 907 -14.53 -34.02 -21.71
CA ARG A 907 -13.25 -33.39 -22.08
C ARG A 907 -12.31 -34.42 -22.70
N ALA A 908 -11.36 -33.95 -23.53
CA ALA A 908 -10.41 -34.82 -24.23
C ALA A 908 -9.32 -35.44 -23.32
N TYR A 909 -9.42 -35.22 -22.02
CA TYR A 909 -8.52 -35.69 -20.97
C TYR A 909 -9.35 -36.11 -19.76
N THR A 910 -8.78 -36.94 -18.90
CA THR A 910 -9.45 -37.46 -17.71
C THR A 910 -9.61 -36.40 -16.61
N ARG A 911 -10.57 -36.60 -15.70
CA ARG A 911 -10.68 -35.78 -14.48
C ARG A 911 -9.38 -35.73 -13.69
N ALA A 912 -8.64 -36.84 -13.65
CA ALA A 912 -7.35 -36.91 -12.96
C ALA A 912 -6.29 -36.02 -13.65
N GLU A 913 -6.18 -36.07 -14.97
CA GLU A 913 -5.26 -35.18 -15.71
C GLU A 913 -5.60 -33.70 -15.53
N GLY A 914 -6.88 -33.35 -15.50
CA GLY A 914 -7.31 -31.96 -15.25
C GLY A 914 -7.12 -31.53 -13.80
N CYS A 915 -7.72 -32.26 -12.87
CA CYS A 915 -7.89 -31.83 -11.47
C CYS A 915 -6.78 -32.30 -10.54
N PHE A 916 -6.03 -33.35 -10.87
CA PHE A 916 -4.93 -33.86 -10.05
C PHE A 916 -3.70 -34.12 -10.92
N PRO A 917 -3.14 -33.08 -11.57
CA PRO A 917 -1.96 -33.26 -12.38
C PRO A 917 -0.80 -33.84 -11.56
N ALA A 918 0.14 -34.51 -12.23
CA ALA A 918 1.26 -35.16 -11.58
C ALA A 918 2.04 -34.16 -10.69
N GLY A 919 2.34 -34.56 -9.45
CA GLY A 919 3.01 -33.69 -8.46
C GLY A 919 2.06 -32.86 -7.57
N SER A 920 0.75 -32.81 -7.87
CA SER A 920 -0.23 -32.18 -6.97
C SER A 920 -0.54 -33.09 -5.76
N SER A 921 -0.67 -32.48 -4.57
CA SER A 921 -1.16 -33.20 -3.38
C SER A 921 -2.61 -33.60 -3.59
N ARG A 922 -2.97 -34.86 -3.32
CA ARG A 922 -4.36 -35.32 -3.34
C ARG A 922 -5.10 -35.04 -2.04
N ASN A 923 -4.36 -34.88 -0.93
CA ASN A 923 -4.93 -34.64 0.39
C ASN A 923 -5.09 -33.15 0.67
N ASP A 924 -4.10 -32.35 0.26
CA ASP A 924 -3.98 -30.93 0.61
C ASP A 924 -4.12 -30.03 -0.62
N LYS A 925 -4.87 -30.49 -1.63
CA LYS A 925 -5.12 -29.72 -2.87
C LYS A 925 -5.82 -28.41 -2.54
N TYR A 926 -5.25 -27.30 -3.02
CA TYR A 926 -5.99 -26.05 -3.14
C TYR A 926 -6.96 -26.14 -4.33
N TRP A 927 -8.21 -25.74 -4.09
CA TRP A 927 -9.25 -25.70 -5.12
C TRP A 927 -9.57 -24.26 -5.49
N SER A 928 -9.50 -23.95 -6.78
CA SER A 928 -10.00 -22.68 -7.28
C SER A 928 -11.51 -22.57 -6.98
N PRO A 929 -11.98 -21.51 -6.30
CA PRO A 929 -13.41 -21.30 -6.05
C PRO A 929 -14.23 -21.03 -7.31
N VAL A 930 -13.60 -20.53 -8.38
CA VAL A 930 -14.24 -20.21 -9.67
C VAL A 930 -13.41 -20.72 -10.85
N GLY A 931 -14.04 -20.90 -12.00
CA GLY A 931 -13.37 -21.19 -13.26
C GLY A 931 -12.59 -19.97 -13.79
N ARG A 932 -12.09 -20.05 -15.02
CA ARG A 932 -11.35 -18.93 -15.63
C ARG A 932 -12.25 -17.70 -15.76
N VAL A 933 -11.84 -16.55 -15.24
CA VAL A 933 -12.64 -15.32 -15.24
C VAL A 933 -12.59 -14.62 -16.60
N ASP A 934 -13.74 -14.16 -17.10
CA ASP A 934 -13.80 -13.34 -18.32
C ASP A 934 -13.47 -11.87 -18.01
N ASN A 935 -12.27 -11.44 -18.41
CA ASN A 935 -11.83 -10.06 -18.20
C ASN A 935 -12.56 -9.05 -19.11
N VAL A 936 -12.96 -9.45 -20.32
CA VAL A 936 -13.58 -8.56 -21.32
C VAL A 936 -15.04 -8.33 -20.99
N TYR A 937 -15.75 -9.37 -20.54
CA TYR A 937 -17.14 -9.26 -20.10
C TYR A 937 -17.27 -8.24 -18.96
N GLY A 938 -16.45 -8.36 -17.91
CA GLY A 938 -16.51 -7.46 -16.74
C GLY A 938 -16.22 -5.99 -17.07
N ASP A 939 -15.25 -5.72 -17.96
CA ASP A 939 -14.95 -4.34 -18.38
C ASP A 939 -16.08 -3.75 -19.27
N ARG A 940 -16.85 -4.58 -19.99
CA ARG A 940 -18.03 -4.17 -20.78
C ARG A 940 -19.29 -3.99 -19.92
N ASN A 941 -19.45 -4.82 -18.88
CA ASN A 941 -20.61 -4.86 -17.97
C ASN A 941 -20.18 -4.45 -16.56
N LEU A 942 -19.69 -3.21 -16.44
CA LEU A 942 -19.03 -2.76 -15.22
C LEU A 942 -20.01 -2.63 -14.05
N VAL A 943 -19.87 -3.52 -13.07
CA VAL A 943 -20.60 -3.49 -11.78
C VAL A 943 -19.56 -3.46 -10.65
N CYS A 944 -19.51 -2.36 -9.89
CA CYS A 944 -18.47 -2.07 -8.89
C CYS A 944 -18.97 -1.97 -7.44
N SER A 945 -20.24 -2.29 -7.21
CA SER A 945 -20.88 -2.38 -5.89
C SER A 945 -21.86 -3.56 -5.89
N CYS A 946 -22.19 -4.09 -4.71
CA CYS A 946 -23.09 -5.22 -4.59
C CYS A 946 -24.46 -4.88 -5.19
N PRO A 947 -24.85 -5.52 -6.31
CA PRO A 947 -26.16 -5.27 -6.87
C PRO A 947 -27.25 -5.86 -5.94
N PRO A 948 -28.50 -5.39 -6.02
CA PRO A 948 -29.64 -6.04 -5.41
C PRO A 948 -29.65 -7.56 -5.67
N ILE A 949 -30.12 -8.37 -4.70
CA ILE A 949 -30.21 -9.84 -4.87
C ILE A 949 -31.04 -10.22 -6.11
N GLU A 950 -32.06 -9.41 -6.42
CA GLU A 950 -32.96 -9.60 -7.57
C GLU A 950 -32.20 -9.59 -8.92
N ASP A 951 -31.10 -8.84 -9.01
CA ASP A 951 -30.26 -8.77 -10.22
C ASP A 951 -29.37 -10.01 -10.37
N TYR A 952 -29.00 -10.66 -9.26
CA TYR A 952 -28.29 -11.96 -9.29
C TYR A 952 -29.20 -13.10 -9.80
N ALA A 953 -30.51 -13.02 -9.55
CA ALA A 953 -31.46 -14.04 -9.98
C ALA A 953 -31.66 -14.05 -11.50
N GLN A 954 -31.53 -12.91 -12.18
CA GLN A 954 -31.63 -12.81 -13.65
C GLN A 954 -30.35 -13.20 -14.39
N ALA A 955 -29.17 -13.13 -13.75
CA ALA A 955 -27.90 -13.55 -14.37
C ALA A 955 -27.68 -15.08 -14.33
N ALA A 956 -28.51 -15.80 -13.57
CA ALA A 956 -28.50 -17.26 -13.45
C ALA A 956 -29.58 -17.96 -14.30
N GLU A 957 -30.38 -17.20 -15.05
CA GLU A 957 -31.27 -17.67 -16.13
C GLU A 957 -30.64 -17.35 -17.49
#